data_AF-A0A7J9M9L6-F1
#
_entry.id   AF-A0A7J9M9L6-F1
#
_cell.length_a   1.000
_cell.length_b   1.000
_cell.length_c   1.000
_cell.angle_alpha   90.00
_cell.angle_beta   90.00
_cell.angle_gamma   90.00
#
_symmetry.space_group_name_H-M   'P 1'
#
loop_
_entity.id
_entity.type
_entity.pdbx_description
1 polymer ?
#
loop_
_entity_poly.entity_id
_entity_poly.type
_entity_poly.pdbx_seq_one_letter_code
_entity_poly.pdbx_strand_id
1 'polypeptide(L)'
;MEVIIRFGLRTITRFDFKLRFAAVLLQILLILLWFEAATGKLRERNDLQWESRGRGSSENIVSHSCIHDQIVEERRRPGRKLGEPTLSSPTGTPSCNPHGDPPIYGDCWYNCTLDDISGEDKRRRLRKALGQTADWFKRALAVEPVRGNLRLSGYSACGQDGGVQLPREYVEDGVAGADLVLLVTTRPTTGNTLAWAVACERDQWGRAIAGHVNVAPRHLTAEAETLLSATLIHEVMHVLGFDPHAFAHFRDERKRRRSQVTVQTMDEKLGRMVTRVVLPHVVMHSRHHYGAFSENFTGLELEDGGGRGTSGSHWEKRLLMNEIMTGSVDTRSVVSKMTLALLEDSGWYQANYSMADRLDWGRNQGTDFVTSPCNLWKGAYHCNATNLSGCTYNREAEGYCPIINYSGDLPQWARYFPQANKGGQSSLADYCTYFVAYSDGSCTDTNSARAPDRMLGEVRGSNSRCMASSLVRTGFVRGSVTQGNGCYQHRCVNNSLEVAVDGIWKVCPKSGGPVQFPGFNGELICPAYHELCSTGTVSMSGQCPNSCNFNGDCVNGKCHCFLGFHGHDCSKSEFYDPYWFYYLVMYKIKHGSCPSNCNERGKCLPNGVCECENSRTGIDCSTAVCDEQCSLHGGVCDNGVCEFRCSDYAGYTCQNSSTLLSSLSVCKDVLERELSGQHCAPSEASILQQLEEVVVMPNYHRLFPSGARKLFNNVFGSSYCDAAAKRLACWVK
;
A
#
# COMPACT_ATOMS: atom_id res chain seq x y z
N MET A 1 -18.32 9.06 -8.36
CA MET A 1 -18.43 7.64 -8.80
C MET A 1 -18.22 6.77 -7.59
N GLU A 2 -18.63 5.51 -7.64
CA GLU A 2 -18.49 4.59 -6.51
C GLU A 2 -17.90 3.25 -6.98
N VAL A 3 -17.12 2.62 -6.11
CA VAL A 3 -16.53 1.29 -6.32
C VAL A 3 -16.76 0.48 -5.06
N ILE A 4 -17.51 -0.61 -5.18
CA ILE A 4 -17.81 -1.52 -4.08
C ILE A 4 -16.79 -2.66 -4.14
N ILE A 5 -16.00 -2.81 -3.08
CA ILE A 5 -15.03 -3.90 -2.94
C ILE A 5 -15.59 -4.94 -1.97
N ARG A 6 -15.54 -6.19 -2.41
CA ARG A 6 -15.76 -7.40 -1.61
C ARG A 6 -14.52 -8.27 -1.75
N PHE A 7 -13.84 -8.56 -0.66
CA PHE A 7 -12.54 -9.25 -0.67
C PHE A 7 -12.70 -10.78 -0.77
N GLY A 8 -11.57 -11.48 -0.76
CA GLY A 8 -11.57 -12.92 -0.46
C GLY A 8 -12.17 -13.20 0.93
N LEU A 9 -12.80 -14.36 1.08
CA LEU A 9 -13.21 -14.88 2.38
C LEU A 9 -11.97 -15.32 3.17
N ARG A 10 -11.60 -14.62 4.25
CA ARG A 10 -10.56 -15.10 5.17
C ARG A 10 -11.04 -16.39 5.81
N THR A 11 -10.31 -17.47 5.63
CA THR A 11 -10.68 -18.79 6.16
C THR A 11 -10.33 -18.88 7.65
N ILE A 12 -11.07 -18.15 8.48
CA ILE A 12 -11.42 -18.65 9.82
C ILE A 12 -12.12 -19.99 9.57
N THR A 13 -11.68 -21.06 10.24
CA THR A 13 -11.94 -22.46 9.85
C THR A 13 -13.35 -22.98 10.19
N ARG A 14 -14.39 -22.20 9.85
CA ARG A 14 -15.77 -22.68 9.65
C ARG A 14 -15.92 -23.32 8.26
N PHE A 15 -15.25 -24.44 8.06
CA PHE A 15 -15.59 -25.34 6.96
C PHE A 15 -16.86 -26.13 7.31
N ASP A 16 -18.03 -25.59 6.96
CA ASP A 16 -19.27 -26.36 6.98
C ASP A 16 -19.26 -27.38 5.82
N PHE A 17 -18.60 -28.51 6.07
CA PHE A 17 -18.09 -29.41 5.04
C PHE A 17 -19.20 -30.22 4.33
N LYS A 18 -20.45 -30.15 4.81
CA LYS A 18 -21.54 -31.04 4.36
C LYS A 18 -22.14 -30.69 2.99
N LEU A 19 -22.13 -29.43 2.57
CA LEU A 19 -22.73 -29.04 1.28
C LEU A 19 -21.76 -29.12 0.09
N ARG A 20 -20.48 -28.73 0.27
CA ARG A 20 -19.55 -28.62 -0.88
C ARG A 20 -19.12 -29.97 -1.46
N PHE A 21 -18.96 -31.00 -0.63
CA PHE A 21 -18.53 -32.32 -1.12
C PHE A 21 -19.58 -32.97 -2.04
N ALA A 22 -20.86 -32.82 -1.71
CA ALA A 22 -21.97 -33.30 -2.54
C ALA A 22 -22.04 -32.54 -3.89
N ALA A 23 -21.90 -31.21 -3.87
CA ALA A 23 -21.90 -30.40 -5.10
C ALA A 23 -20.73 -30.73 -6.04
N VAL A 24 -19.53 -30.94 -5.49
CA VAL A 24 -18.33 -31.32 -6.28
C VAL A 24 -18.47 -32.73 -6.85
N LEU A 25 -18.98 -33.70 -6.08
CA LEU A 25 -19.28 -35.04 -6.61
C LEU A 25 -20.33 -35.00 -7.74
N LEU A 26 -21.38 -34.19 -7.59
CA LEU A 26 -22.41 -34.03 -8.62
C LEU A 26 -21.84 -33.37 -9.88
N GLN A 27 -20.98 -32.35 -9.74
CA GLN A 27 -20.28 -31.72 -10.87
C GLN A 27 -19.32 -32.70 -11.57
N ILE A 28 -18.55 -33.50 -10.83
CA ILE A 28 -17.66 -34.51 -11.41
C ILE A 28 -18.46 -35.57 -12.17
N LEU A 29 -19.58 -36.05 -11.62
CA LEU A 29 -20.49 -36.99 -12.30
C LEU A 29 -21.09 -36.37 -13.58
N LEU A 30 -21.54 -35.11 -13.54
CA LEU A 30 -22.06 -34.41 -14.71
C LEU A 30 -20.99 -34.15 -15.79
N ILE A 31 -19.74 -33.86 -15.39
CA ILE A 31 -18.61 -33.69 -16.31
C ILE A 31 -18.24 -35.03 -16.97
N LEU A 32 -18.19 -36.13 -16.21
CA LEU A 32 -17.94 -37.47 -16.75
C LEU A 32 -19.04 -37.88 -17.75
N LEU A 33 -20.31 -37.60 -17.45
CA LEU A 33 -21.44 -37.83 -18.37
C LEU A 33 -21.40 -36.93 -19.63
N TRP A 34 -20.73 -35.78 -19.58
CA TRP A 34 -20.52 -34.92 -20.76
C TRP A 34 -19.37 -35.40 -21.65
N PHE A 35 -18.35 -36.06 -21.10
CA PHE A 35 -17.15 -36.45 -21.85
C PHE A 35 -17.36 -37.62 -22.82
N GLU A 36 -18.42 -38.42 -22.67
CA GLU A 36 -18.78 -39.46 -23.65
C GLU A 36 -19.51 -38.91 -24.90
N ALA A 37 -19.95 -37.64 -24.89
CA ALA A 37 -20.86 -37.10 -25.90
C ALA A 37 -20.21 -36.25 -27.02
N ALA A 38 -18.90 -35.98 -26.97
CA ALA A 38 -18.29 -34.89 -27.75
C ALA A 38 -16.96 -35.23 -28.45
N THR A 39 -16.98 -36.12 -29.46
CA THR A 39 -15.85 -36.32 -30.39
C THR A 39 -16.16 -35.73 -31.77
N GLY A 40 -15.53 -34.61 -32.17
CA GLY A 40 -15.94 -33.90 -33.40
C GLY A 40 -15.07 -32.76 -33.94
N LYS A 41 -13.87 -33.08 -34.46
CA LYS A 41 -13.03 -32.35 -35.46
C LYS A 41 -12.72 -30.83 -35.32
N LEU A 42 -11.43 -30.50 -35.49
CA LEU A 42 -10.91 -29.14 -35.74
C LEU A 42 -11.17 -28.64 -37.18
N ARG A 43 -11.09 -27.31 -37.36
CA ARG A 43 -10.57 -26.66 -38.58
C ARG A 43 -9.97 -25.27 -38.26
N GLU A 44 -8.91 -24.88 -38.96
CA GLU A 44 -8.16 -23.62 -38.81
C GLU A 44 -8.79 -22.44 -39.59
N ARG A 45 -8.41 -21.18 -39.30
CA ARG A 45 -7.58 -20.34 -40.23
C ARG A 45 -7.24 -18.90 -39.74
N ASN A 46 -5.94 -18.57 -39.79
CA ASN A 46 -5.20 -17.29 -39.97
C ASN A 46 -5.50 -15.97 -39.19
N ASP A 47 -4.37 -15.27 -39.02
CA ASP A 47 -4.11 -13.93 -38.50
C ASP A 47 -4.65 -12.75 -39.34
N LEU A 48 -4.65 -11.55 -38.74
CA LEU A 48 -4.47 -10.28 -39.44
C LEU A 48 -3.63 -9.31 -38.60
N GLN A 49 -2.98 -8.36 -39.28
CA GLN A 49 -1.88 -7.52 -38.77
C GLN A 49 -2.28 -6.04 -38.74
N TRP A 50 -1.67 -5.23 -37.86
CA TRP A 50 -1.88 -3.78 -37.81
C TRP A 50 -0.57 -3.01 -37.61
N GLU A 51 -0.39 -1.91 -38.34
CA GLU A 51 0.82 -1.06 -38.31
C GLU A 51 0.70 0.09 -37.28
N SER A 52 1.83 0.56 -36.77
CA SER A 52 1.90 1.80 -35.98
C SER A 52 2.94 2.76 -36.56
N ARG A 53 2.60 4.05 -36.66
CA ARG A 53 3.52 5.13 -37.05
C ARG A 53 3.81 6.02 -35.86
N GLY A 54 5.03 5.95 -35.33
CA GLY A 54 5.49 6.84 -34.27
C GLY A 54 5.85 8.24 -34.76
N ARG A 55 5.78 9.23 -33.85
CA ARG A 55 6.44 10.53 -33.98
C ARG A 55 6.88 10.98 -32.59
N GLY A 56 8.19 11.18 -32.39
CA GLY A 56 8.77 11.42 -31.06
C GLY A 56 8.59 12.84 -30.52
N SER A 57 8.81 12.98 -29.21
CA SER A 57 8.96 14.23 -28.47
C SER A 57 10.00 14.04 -27.35
N SER A 58 10.50 15.12 -26.76
CA SER A 58 11.65 15.12 -25.84
C SER A 58 11.44 14.33 -24.55
N GLU A 59 12.45 13.57 -24.14
CA GLU A 59 12.42 12.72 -22.95
C GLU A 59 12.44 13.49 -21.63
N ASN A 60 11.53 13.15 -20.74
CA ASN A 60 11.59 13.40 -19.30
C ASN A 60 11.51 12.05 -18.58
N ILE A 61 12.18 11.89 -17.43
CA ILE A 61 12.00 10.70 -16.60
C ILE A 61 10.61 10.74 -15.98
N VAL A 62 9.79 9.73 -16.29
CA VAL A 62 8.35 9.69 -15.98
C VAL A 62 8.06 9.16 -14.56
N SER A 63 8.88 9.56 -13.58
CA SER A 63 8.62 9.33 -12.16
C SER A 63 7.68 10.41 -11.62
N HIS A 64 6.52 10.02 -11.10
CA HIS A 64 5.53 10.98 -10.58
C HIS A 64 5.56 11.08 -9.06
N SER A 65 5.20 12.26 -8.57
CA SER A 65 5.34 12.63 -7.16
C SER A 65 4.00 12.48 -6.45
N CYS A 66 3.88 11.45 -5.61
CA CYS A 66 2.73 11.26 -4.71
C CYS A 66 2.91 12.05 -3.40
N ILE A 67 3.44 13.27 -3.51
CA ILE A 67 3.67 14.15 -2.37
C ILE A 67 2.31 14.68 -1.91
N HIS A 68 1.73 14.01 -0.90
CA HIS A 68 0.55 14.49 -0.20
C HIS A 68 0.83 15.76 0.60
N ASP A 69 2.09 16.23 0.71
CA ASP A 69 2.42 17.47 1.42
C ASP A 69 1.75 18.70 0.83
N GLN A 70 1.47 18.74 -0.48
CA GLN A 70 0.67 19.83 -1.07
C GLN A 70 -0.76 19.81 -0.51
N ILE A 71 -1.31 18.61 -0.28
CA ILE A 71 -2.61 18.40 0.37
C ILE A 71 -2.51 18.74 1.88
N VAL A 72 -1.35 18.57 2.52
CA VAL A 72 -1.13 18.96 3.93
C VAL A 72 -0.93 20.47 4.09
N GLU A 73 -0.30 21.17 3.15
CA GLU A 73 -0.25 22.63 3.12
C GLU A 73 -1.62 23.24 2.80
N GLU A 74 -2.42 22.56 1.97
CA GLU A 74 -3.83 22.91 1.74
C GLU A 74 -4.67 22.80 3.03
N ARG A 75 -4.30 21.94 4.02
CA ARG A 75 -4.91 21.93 5.38
C ARG A 75 -4.63 23.20 6.20
N ARG A 76 -3.76 24.12 5.77
CA ARG A 76 -3.47 25.39 6.46
C ARG A 76 -4.28 26.59 5.97
N ARG A 77 -5.15 26.44 4.97
CA ARG A 77 -6.01 27.53 4.47
C ARG A 77 -7.50 27.17 4.65
N PRO A 78 -8.28 27.94 5.43
CA PRO A 78 -9.72 27.71 5.54
C PRO A 78 -10.44 27.98 4.21
N GLY A 79 -11.61 27.36 4.02
CA GLY A 79 -12.55 27.77 2.97
C GLY A 79 -12.21 27.47 1.50
N ARG A 80 -11.47 26.40 1.17
CA ARG A 80 -11.18 26.01 -0.24
C ARG A 80 -12.40 25.44 -0.99
N LYS A 81 -13.42 26.27 -1.24
CA LYS A 81 -14.58 25.92 -2.07
C LYS A 81 -14.22 25.92 -3.56
N LEU A 82 -13.60 24.82 -4.03
CA LEU A 82 -13.78 24.37 -5.42
C LEU A 82 -15.29 24.24 -5.65
N GLY A 83 -15.82 25.01 -6.62
CA GLY A 83 -17.21 25.43 -6.64
C GLY A 83 -18.22 24.29 -6.40
N GLU A 84 -18.85 24.30 -5.23
CA GLU A 84 -20.03 23.47 -4.98
C GLU A 84 -21.10 23.86 -6.01
N PRO A 85 -21.63 22.90 -6.78
CA PRO A 85 -22.91 23.11 -7.44
C PRO A 85 -23.94 23.47 -6.37
N THR A 86 -24.78 24.48 -6.60
CA THR A 86 -25.85 24.84 -5.65
C THR A 86 -26.75 23.62 -5.38
N LEU A 87 -27.46 23.61 -4.24
CA LEU A 87 -28.36 22.51 -3.81
C LEU A 87 -29.49 22.15 -4.82
N SER A 88 -29.60 22.87 -5.94
CA SER A 88 -30.55 22.65 -7.04
C SER A 88 -29.90 22.20 -8.36
N SER A 89 -28.59 21.91 -8.38
CA SER A 89 -27.87 21.52 -9.60
C SER A 89 -28.22 20.10 -10.07
N PRO A 90 -28.57 19.88 -11.35
CA PRO A 90 -29.00 18.57 -11.84
C PRO A 90 -27.84 17.57 -11.93
N THR A 91 -28.17 16.29 -11.75
CA THR A 91 -27.26 15.14 -11.81
C THR A 91 -26.64 14.96 -13.20
N GLY A 92 -25.50 15.64 -13.43
CA GLY A 92 -24.74 15.51 -14.68
C GLY A 92 -23.72 16.61 -14.98
N THR A 93 -23.76 17.74 -14.26
CA THR A 93 -22.80 18.84 -14.44
C THR A 93 -21.36 18.41 -14.12
N PRO A 94 -20.35 18.86 -14.89
CA PRO A 94 -18.95 18.53 -14.63
C PRO A 94 -18.43 19.22 -13.36
N SER A 95 -17.53 18.57 -12.63
CA SER A 95 -16.92 19.08 -11.38
C SER A 95 -15.94 20.26 -11.58
N CYS A 96 -15.75 20.72 -12.82
CA CYS A 96 -14.99 21.90 -13.19
C CYS A 96 -15.66 22.52 -14.43
N ASN A 97 -15.76 23.84 -14.49
CA ASN A 97 -16.28 24.59 -15.63
C ASN A 97 -15.31 25.74 -15.98
N PRO A 98 -14.63 25.73 -17.14
CA PRO A 98 -13.71 26.81 -17.56
C PRO A 98 -14.45 28.09 -17.97
N HIS A 99 -15.79 28.07 -18.01
CA HIS A 99 -16.65 29.20 -18.31
C HIS A 99 -17.54 29.58 -17.11
N GLY A 100 -17.18 29.14 -15.90
CA GLY A 100 -17.84 29.56 -14.66
C GLY A 100 -17.14 30.79 -14.08
N ASP A 101 -17.91 31.82 -13.75
CA ASP A 101 -17.39 32.98 -13.02
C ASP A 101 -16.84 32.56 -11.64
N PRO A 102 -15.74 33.17 -11.17
CA PRO A 102 -15.21 32.90 -9.83
C PRO A 102 -16.24 33.30 -8.74
N PRO A 103 -16.33 32.54 -7.63
CA PRO A 103 -17.28 32.83 -6.57
C PRO A 103 -16.97 34.16 -5.89
N ILE A 104 -18.01 34.91 -5.57
CA ILE A 104 -17.93 36.27 -5.00
C ILE A 104 -17.28 36.27 -3.58
N TYR A 105 -17.22 35.10 -2.92
CA TYR A 105 -16.53 34.90 -1.65
C TYR A 105 -15.66 33.63 -1.69
N GLY A 106 -14.36 33.78 -1.45
CA GLY A 106 -13.41 32.67 -1.28
C GLY A 106 -11.99 33.01 -1.76
N ASP A 107 -11.03 33.11 -0.82
CA ASP A 107 -9.65 33.57 -1.09
C ASP A 107 -8.76 32.58 -1.87
N CYS A 108 -9.29 31.43 -2.30
CA CYS A 108 -8.54 30.35 -2.97
C CYS A 108 -9.39 29.63 -4.04
N TRP A 109 -9.63 30.30 -5.18
CA TRP A 109 -10.22 29.70 -6.38
C TRP A 109 -9.18 28.99 -7.25
N TYR A 110 -9.57 27.89 -7.92
CA TYR A 110 -8.76 27.21 -8.93
C TYR A 110 -9.34 27.49 -10.31
N ASN A 111 -8.51 27.96 -11.25
CA ASN A 111 -8.97 28.21 -12.62
C ASN A 111 -8.97 26.90 -13.44
N CYS A 112 -10.15 26.32 -13.64
CA CYS A 112 -10.35 25.07 -14.39
C CYS A 112 -9.85 25.20 -15.83
N THR A 113 -8.97 24.30 -16.27
CA THR A 113 -8.58 24.18 -17.69
C THR A 113 -9.44 23.15 -18.43
N LEU A 114 -9.32 23.07 -19.76
CA LEU A 114 -9.95 21.99 -20.55
C LEU A 114 -9.46 20.60 -20.13
N ASP A 115 -8.20 20.48 -19.68
CA ASP A 115 -7.64 19.24 -19.17
C ASP A 115 -8.23 18.82 -17.82
N ASP A 116 -8.79 19.76 -17.06
CA ASP A 116 -9.52 19.48 -15.82
C ASP A 116 -10.98 19.03 -16.04
N ILE A 117 -11.45 18.96 -17.30
CA ILE A 117 -12.79 18.44 -17.62
C ILE A 117 -12.76 16.92 -17.76
N SER A 118 -13.44 16.22 -16.86
CA SER A 118 -13.72 14.78 -16.94
C SER A 118 -14.80 14.46 -17.98
N GLY A 119 -14.44 14.56 -19.26
CA GLY A 119 -15.25 14.08 -20.38
C GLY A 119 -15.53 12.57 -20.33
N GLU A 120 -16.44 12.07 -21.18
CA GLU A 120 -16.83 10.64 -21.16
C GLU A 120 -15.65 9.68 -21.31
N ASP A 121 -14.69 9.97 -22.20
CA ASP A 121 -13.52 9.13 -22.43
C ASP A 121 -12.61 9.01 -21.18
N LYS A 122 -12.33 10.13 -20.51
CA LYS A 122 -11.62 10.14 -19.21
C LYS A 122 -12.38 9.36 -18.14
N ARG A 123 -13.70 9.56 -18.04
CA ARG A 123 -14.58 8.83 -17.10
C ARG A 123 -14.61 7.32 -17.40
N ARG A 124 -14.54 6.91 -18.67
CA ARG A 124 -14.47 5.51 -19.11
C ARG A 124 -13.12 4.87 -18.75
N ARG A 125 -11.99 5.55 -19.02
CA ARG A 125 -10.66 5.07 -18.59
C ARG A 125 -10.58 4.90 -17.08
N LEU A 126 -11.04 5.88 -16.31
CA LEU A 126 -11.07 5.80 -14.85
C LEU A 126 -11.93 4.63 -14.35
N ARG A 127 -13.14 4.43 -14.89
CA ARG A 127 -13.99 3.27 -14.52
C ARG A 127 -13.33 1.92 -14.81
N LYS A 128 -12.65 1.78 -15.96
CA LYS A 128 -11.88 0.59 -16.31
C LYS A 128 -10.76 0.33 -15.29
N ALA A 129 -9.93 1.33 -15.03
CA ALA A 129 -8.80 1.22 -14.10
C ALA A 129 -9.26 0.89 -12.66
N LEU A 130 -10.29 1.58 -12.15
CA LEU A 130 -10.89 1.30 -10.84
C LEU A 130 -11.41 -0.13 -10.71
N GLY A 131 -12.03 -0.68 -11.75
CA GLY A 131 -12.46 -2.07 -11.78
C GLY A 131 -11.29 -3.04 -11.70
N GLN A 132 -10.20 -2.77 -12.44
CA GLN A 132 -8.97 -3.56 -12.40
C GLN A 132 -8.29 -3.50 -11.02
N THR A 133 -8.26 -2.33 -10.38
CA THR A 133 -7.76 -2.14 -9.00
C THR A 133 -8.59 -2.94 -7.99
N ALA A 134 -9.92 -2.86 -8.04
CA ALA A 134 -10.80 -3.60 -7.16
C ALA A 134 -10.64 -5.14 -7.31
N ASP A 135 -10.56 -5.63 -8.55
CA ASP A 135 -10.32 -7.04 -8.84
C ASP A 135 -8.91 -7.50 -8.43
N TRP A 136 -7.90 -6.63 -8.46
CA TRP A 136 -6.56 -6.92 -7.93
C TRP A 136 -6.62 -7.11 -6.40
N PHE A 137 -7.18 -6.15 -5.67
CA PHE A 137 -7.29 -6.23 -4.20
C PHE A 137 -8.10 -7.43 -3.72
N LYS A 138 -9.18 -7.77 -4.43
CA LYS A 138 -10.01 -8.96 -4.18
C LYS A 138 -9.27 -10.30 -4.34
N ARG A 139 -8.15 -10.34 -5.08
CA ARG A 139 -7.25 -11.50 -5.20
C ARG A 139 -6.05 -11.43 -4.26
N ALA A 140 -5.61 -10.22 -3.90
CA ALA A 140 -4.46 -9.98 -3.04
C ALA A 140 -4.77 -10.06 -1.53
N LEU A 141 -6.01 -9.75 -1.12
CA LEU A 141 -6.41 -9.69 0.28
C LEU A 141 -7.72 -10.47 0.55
N ALA A 142 -7.79 -11.08 1.73
CA ALA A 142 -8.99 -11.71 2.27
C ALA A 142 -9.33 -11.15 3.67
N VAL A 143 -10.61 -11.06 4.04
CA VAL A 143 -11.09 -10.43 5.29
C VAL A 143 -12.09 -11.30 6.06
N GLU A 144 -12.29 -11.01 7.35
CA GLU A 144 -13.56 -11.35 8.01
C GLU A 144 -14.64 -10.43 7.40
N PRO A 145 -15.67 -10.96 6.70
CA PRO A 145 -16.61 -10.11 5.97
C PRO A 145 -17.50 -9.29 6.89
N VAL A 146 -18.02 -8.17 6.37
CA VAL A 146 -19.08 -7.43 7.05
C VAL A 146 -20.34 -8.32 7.17
N ARG A 147 -20.99 -8.29 8.34
CA ARG A 147 -22.20 -9.08 8.60
C ARG A 147 -23.44 -8.30 8.17
N GLY A 148 -24.19 -8.84 7.21
CA GLY A 148 -25.36 -8.17 6.64
C GLY A 148 -24.98 -7.15 5.57
N ASN A 149 -25.56 -5.95 5.64
CA ASN A 149 -25.23 -4.83 4.77
C ASN A 149 -24.18 -3.92 5.43
N LEU A 150 -23.21 -3.43 4.65
CA LEU A 150 -22.26 -2.42 5.10
C LEU A 150 -22.97 -1.07 5.17
N ARG A 151 -23.34 -0.65 6.39
CA ARG A 151 -23.89 0.69 6.66
C ARG A 151 -22.76 1.65 7.03
N LEU A 152 -22.82 2.84 6.44
CA LEU A 152 -21.94 3.96 6.79
C LEU A 152 -22.58 4.78 7.92
N SER A 153 -21.77 5.54 8.67
CA SER A 153 -22.33 6.42 9.68
C SER A 153 -23.25 7.46 9.03
N GLY A 154 -24.32 7.84 9.72
CA GLY A 154 -25.24 8.88 9.23
C GLY A 154 -24.71 10.31 9.34
N TYR A 155 -23.39 10.48 9.45
CA TYR A 155 -22.74 11.71 9.90
C TYR A 155 -21.88 12.33 8.78
N SER A 156 -22.44 13.31 8.09
CA SER A 156 -21.75 14.20 7.13
C SER A 156 -21.24 13.53 5.83
N ALA A 157 -20.15 14.06 5.26
CA ALA A 157 -19.61 13.70 3.95
C ALA A 157 -18.25 13.00 4.10
N CYS A 158 -18.03 11.92 3.34
CA CYS A 158 -16.83 11.11 3.44
C CYS A 158 -15.64 11.78 2.73
N GLY A 159 -14.54 11.99 3.46
CA GLY A 159 -13.24 12.41 2.93
C GLY A 159 -12.97 13.92 2.93
N GLN A 160 -11.87 14.34 2.28
CA GLN A 160 -11.36 15.71 2.37
C GLN A 160 -12.12 16.73 1.49
N ASP A 161 -11.91 18.02 1.79
CA ASP A 161 -12.39 19.19 1.03
C ASP A 161 -13.91 19.19 0.82
N GLY A 162 -14.68 19.19 1.92
CA GLY A 162 -16.14 19.01 1.90
C GLY A 162 -16.61 17.57 1.59
N GLY A 163 -15.67 16.67 1.32
CA GLY A 163 -15.92 15.24 1.12
C GLY A 163 -16.79 14.91 -0.08
N VAL A 164 -17.37 13.71 -0.04
CA VAL A 164 -18.46 13.24 -0.90
C VAL A 164 -19.68 13.00 -0.01
N GLN A 165 -20.79 13.69 -0.30
CA GLN A 165 -22.04 13.51 0.43
C GLN A 165 -22.52 12.06 0.26
N LEU A 166 -22.77 11.38 1.38
CA LEU A 166 -23.16 9.96 1.37
C LEU A 166 -24.58 9.78 0.79
N PRO A 167 -24.80 8.80 -0.11
CA PRO A 167 -26.14 8.38 -0.50
C PRO A 167 -26.95 7.93 0.74
N ARG A 168 -28.21 8.36 0.87
CA ARG A 168 -29.06 7.97 2.01
C ARG A 168 -29.22 6.45 2.12
N GLU A 169 -29.31 5.77 0.98
CA GLU A 169 -29.35 4.32 0.87
C GLU A 169 -28.19 3.63 1.60
N TYR A 170 -26.99 4.22 1.62
CA TYR A 170 -25.81 3.63 2.30
C TYR A 170 -25.83 3.82 3.83
N VAL A 171 -26.68 4.72 4.33
CA VAL A 171 -26.90 4.97 5.77
C VAL A 171 -28.13 4.20 6.27
N GLU A 172 -29.21 4.21 5.49
CA GLU A 172 -30.52 3.66 5.89
C GLU A 172 -30.61 2.14 5.62
N ASP A 173 -30.25 1.68 4.43
CA ASP A 173 -30.27 0.25 4.06
C ASP A 173 -28.89 -0.40 4.19
N GLY A 174 -27.84 0.30 3.73
CA GLY A 174 -26.46 -0.18 3.65
C GLY A 174 -26.18 -1.00 2.39
N VAL A 175 -24.91 -1.11 2.03
CA VAL A 175 -24.44 -1.79 0.82
C VAL A 175 -24.40 -3.30 1.02
N ALA A 176 -25.24 -4.04 0.30
CA ALA A 176 -25.32 -5.49 0.40
C ALA A 176 -24.07 -6.18 -0.16
N GLY A 177 -23.41 -7.00 0.67
CA GLY A 177 -22.26 -7.81 0.26
C GLY A 177 -20.99 -7.01 -0.05
N ALA A 178 -20.85 -5.81 0.51
CA ALA A 178 -19.62 -5.01 0.49
C ALA A 178 -18.78 -5.24 1.75
N ASP A 179 -17.47 -5.10 1.61
CA ASP A 179 -16.52 -5.03 2.74
C ASP A 179 -15.82 -3.65 2.82
N LEU A 180 -15.75 -2.92 1.70
CA LEU A 180 -15.24 -1.55 1.59
C LEU A 180 -15.96 -0.80 0.47
N VAL A 181 -16.34 0.46 0.72
CA VAL A 181 -16.92 1.38 -0.28
C VAL A 181 -15.92 2.50 -0.61
N LEU A 182 -15.48 2.60 -1.86
CA LEU A 182 -14.65 3.71 -2.31
C LEU A 182 -15.50 4.73 -3.07
N LEU A 183 -15.56 5.95 -2.56
CA LEU A 183 -16.17 7.10 -3.22
C LEU A 183 -15.07 7.79 -4.05
N VAL A 184 -15.30 7.96 -5.35
CA VAL A 184 -14.29 8.47 -6.29
C VAL A 184 -14.72 9.77 -6.95
N THR A 185 -13.94 10.82 -6.75
CA THR A 185 -14.11 12.14 -7.39
C THR A 185 -13.01 12.40 -8.43
N THR A 186 -13.23 13.42 -9.25
CA THR A 186 -12.24 13.90 -10.22
C THR A 186 -12.17 15.42 -10.18
N ARG A 187 -11.69 15.95 -9.05
CA ARG A 187 -11.40 17.36 -8.81
C ARG A 187 -9.95 17.66 -9.25
N PRO A 188 -9.64 18.89 -9.68
CA PRO A 188 -8.27 19.27 -10.00
C PRO A 188 -7.33 19.15 -8.80
N THR A 189 -6.06 18.86 -9.07
CA THR A 189 -4.97 18.92 -8.08
C THR A 189 -4.01 20.07 -8.42
N THR A 190 -3.13 20.38 -7.47
CA THR A 190 -1.98 21.26 -7.66
C THR A 190 -0.71 20.44 -7.94
N GLY A 191 0.32 21.08 -8.48
CA GLY A 191 1.61 20.46 -8.75
C GLY A 191 1.56 19.24 -9.66
N ASN A 192 2.21 18.16 -9.22
CA ASN A 192 2.35 16.89 -9.94
C ASN A 192 1.51 15.74 -9.32
N THR A 193 0.63 16.07 -8.38
CA THR A 193 -0.15 15.10 -7.60
C THR A 193 -1.21 14.45 -8.50
N LEU A 194 -0.98 13.19 -8.87
CA LEU A 194 -1.83 12.42 -9.78
C LEU A 194 -3.23 12.12 -9.21
N ALA A 195 -3.25 11.73 -7.94
CA ALA A 195 -4.42 11.35 -7.17
C ALA A 195 -4.17 11.62 -5.69
N TRP A 196 -5.17 11.32 -4.86
CA TRP A 196 -5.01 11.14 -3.42
C TRP A 196 -6.15 10.27 -2.87
N ALA A 197 -5.95 9.63 -1.71
CA ALA A 197 -7.04 9.00 -0.97
C ALA A 197 -6.91 9.07 0.55
N VAL A 198 -8.05 8.87 1.23
CA VAL A 198 -8.15 8.84 2.69
C VAL A 198 -9.27 7.91 3.13
N ALA A 199 -9.04 7.12 4.19
CA ALA A 199 -10.10 6.39 4.88
C ALA A 199 -11.00 7.38 5.63
N CYS A 200 -12.32 7.27 5.46
CA CYS A 200 -13.29 8.20 6.05
C CYS A 200 -14.22 7.55 7.09
N GLU A 201 -14.44 6.24 7.00
CA GLU A 201 -15.30 5.46 7.89
C GLU A 201 -14.58 4.17 8.29
N ARG A 202 -14.70 3.77 9.56
CA ARG A 202 -14.04 2.59 10.13
C ARG A 202 -15.02 1.72 10.91
N ASP A 203 -14.81 0.41 10.92
CA ASP A 203 -15.51 -0.47 11.86
C ASP A 203 -14.92 -0.41 13.28
N GLN A 204 -15.59 -1.07 14.24
CA GLN A 204 -15.15 -1.13 15.64
C GLN A 204 -13.74 -1.72 15.86
N TRP A 205 -13.13 -2.36 14.87
CA TRP A 205 -11.75 -2.87 14.95
C TRP A 205 -10.73 -1.91 14.31
N GLY A 206 -11.20 -0.75 13.82
CA GLY A 206 -10.40 0.31 13.20
C GLY A 206 -10.14 0.12 11.71
N ARG A 207 -10.61 -0.98 11.11
CA ARG A 207 -10.49 -1.26 9.68
C ARG A 207 -11.36 -0.29 8.89
N ALA A 208 -10.84 0.26 7.79
CA ALA A 208 -11.62 1.13 6.91
C ALA A 208 -12.77 0.37 6.24
N ILE A 209 -13.98 0.94 6.29
CA ILE A 209 -15.19 0.45 5.59
C ILE A 209 -15.68 1.43 4.52
N ALA A 210 -15.26 2.69 4.56
CA ALA A 210 -15.27 3.56 3.38
C ALA A 210 -14.03 4.47 3.30
N GLY A 211 -13.73 4.88 2.07
CA GLY A 211 -12.69 5.87 1.78
C GLY A 211 -13.06 6.75 0.58
N HIS A 212 -12.45 7.93 0.52
CA HIS A 212 -12.57 8.87 -0.58
C HIS A 212 -11.26 8.84 -1.39
N VAL A 213 -11.35 8.62 -2.69
CA VAL A 213 -10.26 8.75 -3.67
C VAL A 213 -10.56 9.92 -4.60
N ASN A 214 -9.60 10.79 -4.86
CA ASN A 214 -9.69 11.81 -5.91
C ASN A 214 -8.64 11.55 -6.99
N VAL A 215 -9.01 11.62 -8.27
CA VAL A 215 -8.05 11.48 -9.40
C VAL A 215 -8.10 12.70 -10.30
N ALA A 216 -6.96 13.33 -10.52
CA ALA A 216 -6.86 14.58 -11.28
C ALA A 216 -7.21 14.37 -12.77
N PRO A 217 -8.23 15.07 -13.32
CA PRO A 217 -8.71 14.81 -14.69
C PRO A 217 -7.66 14.99 -15.79
N ARG A 218 -6.68 15.88 -15.54
CA ARG A 218 -5.53 16.19 -16.41
C ARG A 218 -4.59 15.00 -16.66
N HIS A 219 -4.55 14.03 -15.74
CA HIS A 219 -3.68 12.86 -15.85
C HIS A 219 -4.41 11.60 -16.38
N LEU A 220 -5.70 11.70 -16.74
CA LEU A 220 -6.49 10.61 -17.33
C LEU A 220 -6.27 10.46 -18.86
N THR A 221 -5.01 10.50 -19.31
CA THR A 221 -4.62 10.32 -20.71
C THR A 221 -4.69 8.85 -21.14
N ALA A 222 -4.45 8.53 -22.42
CA ALA A 222 -4.49 7.15 -22.92
C ALA A 222 -3.15 6.43 -22.72
N GLU A 223 -2.07 7.19 -22.67
CA GLU A 223 -0.67 6.77 -22.58
C GLU A 223 -0.30 6.37 -21.14
N ALA A 224 -1.09 6.80 -20.15
CA ALA A 224 -0.81 6.66 -18.73
C ALA A 224 -1.56 5.49 -18.04
N GLU A 225 -2.14 4.52 -18.76
CA GLU A 225 -2.96 3.46 -18.13
C GLU A 225 -2.19 2.63 -17.06
N THR A 226 -0.91 2.35 -17.27
CA THR A 226 -0.07 1.62 -16.29
C THR A 226 0.20 2.47 -15.04
N LEU A 227 0.61 3.72 -15.23
CA LEU A 227 0.84 4.69 -14.17
C LEU A 227 -0.44 4.94 -13.34
N LEU A 228 -1.57 5.17 -14.00
CA LEU A 228 -2.88 5.33 -13.36
C LEU A 228 -3.26 4.10 -12.53
N SER A 229 -2.98 2.90 -13.04
CA SER A 229 -3.25 1.65 -12.31
C SER A 229 -2.36 1.51 -11.06
N ALA A 230 -1.06 1.86 -11.17
CA ALA A 230 -0.14 1.86 -10.03
C ALA A 230 -0.53 2.91 -8.98
N THR A 231 -0.82 4.14 -9.39
CA THR A 231 -1.35 5.20 -8.51
C THR A 231 -2.63 4.77 -7.83
N LEU A 232 -3.63 4.20 -8.54
CA LEU A 232 -4.86 3.74 -7.91
C LEU A 232 -4.65 2.60 -6.89
N ILE A 233 -3.63 1.75 -7.06
CA ILE A 233 -3.26 0.76 -6.05
C ILE A 233 -2.61 1.46 -4.84
N HIS A 234 -1.66 2.37 -5.06
CA HIS A 234 -1.02 3.20 -4.01
C HIS A 234 -2.04 3.93 -3.14
N GLU A 235 -2.96 4.68 -3.76
CA GLU A 235 -4.03 5.40 -3.06
C GLU A 235 -4.89 4.48 -2.19
N VAL A 236 -5.29 3.33 -2.74
CA VAL A 236 -6.16 2.40 -2.01
C VAL A 236 -5.39 1.67 -0.89
N MET A 237 -4.07 1.48 -0.97
CA MET A 237 -3.27 0.99 0.16
C MET A 237 -3.34 1.93 1.37
N HIS A 238 -3.31 3.26 1.16
CA HIS A 238 -3.52 4.24 2.25
C HIS A 238 -4.90 4.09 2.90
N VAL A 239 -5.96 3.93 2.10
CA VAL A 239 -7.32 3.66 2.61
C VAL A 239 -7.37 2.36 3.42
N LEU A 240 -6.73 1.30 2.94
CA LEU A 240 -6.80 -0.03 3.56
C LEU A 240 -6.05 -0.11 4.90
N GLY A 241 -4.94 0.62 5.05
CA GLY A 241 -4.19 0.65 6.31
C GLY A 241 -2.77 1.20 6.27
N PHE A 242 -2.23 1.59 5.11
CA PHE A 242 -0.89 2.17 5.01
C PHE A 242 -0.91 3.68 5.37
N ASP A 243 -1.15 3.98 6.65
CA ASP A 243 -1.23 5.37 7.14
C ASP A 243 -0.97 5.42 8.67
N PRO A 244 -0.27 6.44 9.21
CA PRO A 244 0.00 6.56 10.65
C PRO A 244 -1.22 6.58 11.57
N HIS A 245 -2.37 7.11 11.11
CA HIS A 245 -3.62 7.05 11.87
C HIS A 245 -4.24 5.65 11.82
N ALA A 246 -4.09 4.92 10.71
CA ALA A 246 -4.45 3.50 10.65
C ALA A 246 -3.53 2.61 11.52
N PHE A 247 -2.22 2.88 11.58
CA PHE A 247 -1.26 2.13 12.41
C PHE A 247 -1.66 2.12 13.90
N ALA A 248 -2.21 3.22 14.41
CA ALA A 248 -2.70 3.33 15.80
C ALA A 248 -3.87 2.37 16.14
N HIS A 249 -4.43 1.68 15.14
CA HIS A 249 -5.52 0.73 15.27
C HIS A 249 -5.19 -0.69 14.83
N PHE A 250 -3.96 -0.99 14.46
CA PHE A 250 -3.57 -2.37 14.11
C PHE A 250 -3.81 -3.32 15.29
N ARG A 251 -4.29 -4.52 15.00
CA ARG A 251 -4.73 -5.51 16.00
C ARG A 251 -3.86 -6.77 15.98
N ASP A 252 -3.68 -7.35 17.16
CA ASP A 252 -3.08 -8.68 17.32
C ASP A 252 -4.07 -9.80 17.00
N GLU A 253 -3.60 -11.05 17.09
CA GLU A 253 -4.36 -12.26 16.76
C GLU A 253 -5.48 -12.55 17.79
N ARG A 254 -5.50 -11.79 18.90
CA ARG A 254 -6.57 -11.74 19.90
C ARG A 254 -7.51 -10.54 19.71
N LYS A 255 -7.36 -9.77 18.62
CA LYS A 255 -8.06 -8.50 18.31
C LYS A 255 -7.76 -7.33 19.28
N ARG A 256 -6.72 -7.41 20.09
CA ARG A 256 -6.27 -6.32 20.98
C ARG A 256 -5.41 -5.33 20.19
N ARG A 257 -5.44 -4.04 20.52
CA ARG A 257 -4.59 -3.04 19.86
C ARG A 257 -3.10 -3.38 20.05
N ARG A 258 -2.31 -3.39 18.96
CA ARG A 258 -0.86 -3.60 19.03
C ARG A 258 -0.21 -2.39 19.73
N SER A 259 0.55 -2.65 20.79
CA SER A 259 1.19 -1.60 21.60
C SER A 259 2.34 -0.90 20.87
N GLN A 260 2.98 -1.58 19.93
CA GLN A 260 4.05 -1.05 19.07
C GLN A 260 3.81 -1.54 17.64
N VAL A 261 3.81 -0.60 16.70
CA VAL A 261 3.70 -0.83 15.25
C VAL A 261 4.92 -0.21 14.58
N THR A 262 5.22 1.03 14.95
CA THR A 262 6.45 1.75 14.65
C THR A 262 7.27 1.98 15.91
N VAL A 263 8.59 1.97 15.76
CA VAL A 263 9.56 2.43 16.77
C VAL A 263 10.39 3.54 16.13
N GLN A 264 10.42 4.72 16.76
CA GLN A 264 11.31 5.80 16.36
C GLN A 264 12.56 5.79 17.25
N THR A 265 13.74 5.85 16.63
CA THR A 265 15.03 5.76 17.33
C THR A 265 16.08 6.59 16.61
N MET A 266 17.07 7.10 17.35
CA MET A 266 18.28 7.68 16.75
C MET A 266 19.12 6.54 16.19
N ASP A 267 19.53 6.63 14.93
CA ASP A 267 20.47 5.69 14.33
C ASP A 267 21.87 6.31 14.29
N GLU A 268 22.81 5.71 15.00
CA GLU A 268 24.19 6.20 15.12
C GLU A 268 25.00 6.02 13.83
N LYS A 269 24.66 5.04 12.98
CA LYS A 269 25.36 4.80 11.70
C LYS A 269 24.89 5.77 10.61
N LEU A 270 23.57 6.02 10.55
CA LEU A 270 22.97 6.96 9.60
C LEU A 270 23.07 8.42 10.08
N GLY A 271 23.18 8.66 11.39
CA GLY A 271 23.27 10.01 11.96
C GLY A 271 21.94 10.78 11.96
N ARG A 272 20.80 10.08 11.85
CA ARG A 272 19.45 10.66 11.87
C ARG A 272 18.47 9.86 12.73
N MET A 273 17.35 10.48 13.08
CA MET A 273 16.20 9.78 13.66
C MET A 273 15.52 8.95 12.57
N VAL A 274 15.26 7.68 12.84
CA VAL A 274 14.62 6.75 11.90
C VAL A 274 13.36 6.17 12.53
N THR A 275 12.27 6.12 11.76
CA THR A 275 11.04 5.45 12.15
C THR A 275 10.98 4.07 11.49
N ARG A 276 10.91 2.99 12.26
CA ARG A 276 10.94 1.61 11.75
C ARG A 276 9.64 0.88 12.08
N VAL A 277 9.01 0.25 11.10
CA VAL A 277 7.92 -0.73 11.30
C VAL A 277 8.52 -2.01 11.86
N VAL A 278 8.02 -2.43 13.02
CA VAL A 278 8.51 -3.59 13.80
C VAL A 278 7.52 -4.76 13.81
N LEU A 279 6.62 -4.80 12.82
CA LEU A 279 5.57 -5.81 12.71
C LEU A 279 6.12 -7.18 12.27
N PRO A 280 5.57 -8.32 12.76
CA PRO A 280 6.18 -9.65 12.58
C PRO A 280 6.41 -10.09 11.13
N HIS A 281 5.39 -10.02 10.26
CA HIS A 281 5.51 -10.45 8.87
C HIS A 281 6.31 -9.44 8.05
N VAL A 282 6.20 -8.13 8.34
CA VAL A 282 7.04 -7.08 7.73
C VAL A 282 8.52 -7.34 8.00
N VAL A 283 8.89 -7.62 9.25
CA VAL A 283 10.28 -7.93 9.65
C VAL A 283 10.77 -9.20 8.97
N MET A 284 10.00 -10.30 9.04
CA MET A 284 10.33 -11.58 8.40
C MET A 284 10.56 -11.42 6.88
N HIS A 285 9.60 -10.81 6.16
CA HIS A 285 9.73 -10.64 4.72
C HIS A 285 10.87 -9.70 4.33
N SER A 286 11.15 -8.67 5.13
CA SER A 286 12.31 -7.79 4.93
C SER A 286 13.63 -8.53 5.12
N ARG A 287 13.79 -9.32 6.19
CA ARG A 287 15.00 -10.16 6.40
C ARG A 287 15.20 -11.14 5.24
N HIS A 288 14.13 -11.78 4.76
CA HIS A 288 14.18 -12.67 3.60
C HIS A 288 14.45 -11.96 2.25
N HIS A 289 14.09 -10.68 2.11
CA HIS A 289 14.37 -9.87 0.93
C HIS A 289 15.83 -9.41 0.89
N TYR A 290 16.29 -8.73 1.94
CA TYR A 290 17.67 -8.23 2.02
C TYR A 290 18.69 -9.35 2.28
N GLY A 291 18.29 -10.51 2.79
CA GLY A 291 19.20 -11.54 3.30
C GLY A 291 19.76 -11.22 4.69
N ALA A 292 19.07 -10.35 5.43
CA ALA A 292 19.53 -9.76 6.69
C ALA A 292 19.09 -10.59 7.92
N PHE A 293 19.46 -11.86 7.98
CA PHE A 293 19.08 -12.82 9.04
C PHE A 293 19.79 -12.58 10.39
N SER A 294 19.78 -11.33 10.87
CA SER A 294 20.53 -10.86 12.03
C SER A 294 19.64 -10.05 12.97
N GLU A 295 19.94 -10.11 14.27
CA GLU A 295 19.36 -9.29 15.33
C GLU A 295 19.56 -7.78 15.08
N ASN A 296 20.62 -7.42 14.34
CA ASN A 296 20.90 -6.02 13.93
C ASN A 296 19.87 -5.47 12.92
N PHE A 297 19.08 -6.31 12.25
CA PHE A 297 17.91 -5.86 11.48
C PHE A 297 16.73 -5.73 12.46
N THR A 298 16.34 -4.51 12.82
CA THR A 298 15.34 -4.24 13.88
C THR A 298 13.95 -3.88 13.36
N GLY A 299 13.82 -3.52 12.08
CA GLY A 299 12.57 -3.13 11.44
C GLY A 299 12.79 -2.55 10.05
N LEU A 300 11.71 -2.37 9.28
CA LEU A 300 11.75 -1.74 7.96
C LEU A 300 11.44 -0.24 8.07
N GLU A 301 12.20 0.60 7.38
CA GLU A 301 12.20 2.05 7.59
C GLU A 301 11.05 2.73 6.83
N LEU A 302 10.39 3.66 7.49
CA LEU A 302 9.43 4.58 6.89
C LEU A 302 10.14 5.89 6.53
N GLU A 303 9.67 6.49 5.45
CA GLU A 303 10.12 7.78 4.92
C GLU A 303 10.11 8.89 6.00
N ASP A 304 11.18 9.69 6.08
CA ASP A 304 11.28 10.93 6.85
C ASP A 304 11.47 12.19 5.98
N GLY A 305 11.59 12.04 4.66
CA GLY A 305 11.58 13.10 3.68
C GLY A 305 10.17 13.55 3.25
N GLY A 306 10.14 14.48 2.28
CA GLY A 306 8.93 15.10 1.72
C GLY A 306 8.25 16.09 2.66
N GLY A 307 7.72 15.61 3.78
CA GLY A 307 6.95 16.37 4.77
C GLY A 307 5.92 15.49 5.50
N ARG A 308 4.90 16.07 6.16
CA ARG A 308 3.89 15.34 6.96
C ARG A 308 2.94 14.44 6.14
N GLY A 309 2.76 14.68 4.84
CA GLY A 309 1.95 13.85 3.95
C GLY A 309 2.73 12.70 3.31
N THR A 310 4.06 12.82 3.24
CA THR A 310 4.92 11.79 2.69
C THR A 310 5.59 10.96 3.79
N SER A 311 6.16 11.60 4.81
CA SER A 311 6.80 10.92 5.94
C SER A 311 5.83 10.10 6.79
N GLY A 312 6.26 8.91 7.21
CA GLY A 312 5.47 7.98 8.02
C GLY A 312 4.35 7.24 7.28
N SER A 313 3.79 7.85 6.22
CA SER A 313 2.79 7.23 5.33
C SER A 313 3.41 6.41 4.19
N HIS A 314 4.73 6.38 4.06
CA HIS A 314 5.44 5.66 2.99
C HIS A 314 6.64 4.87 3.50
N TRP A 315 7.03 3.85 2.73
CA TRP A 315 8.34 3.22 2.86
C TRP A 315 9.47 4.17 2.46
N GLU A 316 10.58 4.06 3.18
CA GLU A 316 11.88 4.67 2.88
C GLU A 316 12.34 4.39 1.43
N LYS A 317 12.39 5.41 0.57
CA LYS A 317 12.72 5.20 -0.85
C LYS A 317 14.19 4.81 -1.06
N ARG A 318 15.12 5.16 -0.16
CA ARG A 318 16.50 4.59 -0.16
C ARG A 318 16.45 3.06 -0.15
N LEU A 319 15.60 2.47 0.69
CA LEU A 319 15.58 1.02 0.93
C LEU A 319 14.70 0.21 -0.01
N LEU A 320 13.67 0.83 -0.62
CA LEU A 320 12.68 0.12 -1.43
C LEU A 320 12.47 0.68 -2.85
N MET A 321 13.02 1.86 -3.18
CA MET A 321 13.16 2.44 -4.52
C MET A 321 11.89 2.47 -5.40
N ASN A 322 11.62 1.41 -6.18
CA ASN A 322 10.45 1.31 -7.07
C ASN A 322 9.27 0.54 -6.43
N GLU A 323 9.34 0.21 -5.14
CA GLU A 323 8.17 -0.29 -4.42
C GLU A 323 7.05 0.75 -4.40
N ILE A 324 5.83 0.28 -4.62
CA ILE A 324 4.64 1.10 -4.88
C ILE A 324 4.29 2.06 -3.74
N MET A 325 4.63 1.76 -2.48
CA MET A 325 4.37 2.59 -1.30
C MET A 325 5.58 3.43 -0.87
N THR A 326 6.53 3.69 -1.75
CA THR A 326 7.49 4.80 -1.58
C THR A 326 6.83 6.12 -1.98
N GLY A 327 7.33 7.28 -1.51
CA GLY A 327 6.73 8.61 -1.75
C GLY A 327 6.72 9.13 -3.20
N SER A 328 6.92 8.26 -4.19
CA SER A 328 6.85 8.58 -5.63
C SER A 328 6.70 7.31 -6.46
N VAL A 329 5.68 7.28 -7.31
CA VAL A 329 5.33 6.12 -8.17
C VAL A 329 6.12 6.16 -9.48
N ASP A 330 6.58 4.98 -9.90
CA ASP A 330 7.31 4.74 -11.14
C ASP A 330 6.43 3.99 -12.16
N THR A 331 6.72 4.21 -13.45
CA THR A 331 6.22 3.38 -14.57
C THR A 331 6.41 1.87 -14.38
N ARG A 332 7.41 1.45 -13.60
CA ARG A 332 7.69 0.06 -13.20
C ARG A 332 7.59 -0.13 -11.68
N SER A 333 6.61 0.49 -11.04
CA SER A 333 6.33 0.25 -9.61
C SER A 333 5.89 -1.19 -9.34
N VAL A 334 6.29 -1.74 -8.19
CA VAL A 334 6.04 -3.13 -7.78
C VAL A 334 5.37 -3.22 -6.40
N VAL A 335 4.42 -4.13 -6.23
CA VAL A 335 3.80 -4.41 -4.93
C VAL A 335 4.59 -5.50 -4.20
N SER A 336 5.41 -5.13 -3.22
CA SER A 336 6.26 -6.09 -2.50
C SER A 336 5.47 -6.94 -1.50
N LYS A 337 6.12 -8.03 -1.07
CA LYS A 337 5.67 -8.80 0.09
C LYS A 337 5.65 -7.97 1.38
N MET A 338 6.47 -6.92 1.51
CA MET A 338 6.54 -6.09 2.71
C MET A 338 5.29 -5.20 2.86
N THR A 339 4.78 -4.64 1.76
CA THR A 339 3.49 -3.90 1.74
C THR A 339 2.31 -4.82 2.04
N LEU A 340 2.26 -6.00 1.41
CA LEU A 340 1.21 -6.99 1.74
C LEU A 340 1.29 -7.49 3.19
N ALA A 341 2.50 -7.66 3.72
CA ALA A 341 2.73 -8.06 5.11
C ALA A 341 2.27 -7.01 6.11
N LEU A 342 2.46 -5.71 5.82
CA LEU A 342 1.95 -4.63 6.66
C LEU A 342 0.41 -4.68 6.76
N LEU A 343 -0.28 -5.00 5.65
CA LEU A 343 -1.73 -5.19 5.68
C LEU A 343 -2.15 -6.48 6.40
N GLU A 344 -1.41 -7.57 6.35
CA GLU A 344 -1.72 -8.75 7.17
C GLU A 344 -1.45 -8.52 8.67
N ASP A 345 -0.32 -7.91 9.02
CA ASP A 345 0.05 -7.56 10.39
C ASP A 345 -0.91 -6.53 11.04
N SER A 346 -1.70 -5.79 10.25
CA SER A 346 -2.81 -4.98 10.75
C SER A 346 -3.87 -5.79 11.52
N GLY A 347 -3.92 -7.12 11.31
CA GLY A 347 -4.92 -8.02 11.85
C GLY A 347 -6.23 -8.02 11.06
N TRP A 348 -6.46 -7.02 10.19
CA TRP A 348 -7.70 -6.85 9.43
C TRP A 348 -7.79 -7.76 8.20
N TYR A 349 -6.67 -7.97 7.51
CA TYR A 349 -6.57 -8.76 6.29
C TYR A 349 -5.78 -10.06 6.52
N GLN A 350 -5.84 -10.97 5.54
CA GLN A 350 -4.90 -12.04 5.28
C GLN A 350 -4.36 -11.83 3.87
N ALA A 351 -3.04 -11.85 3.68
CA ALA A 351 -2.44 -11.52 2.39
C ALA A 351 -2.17 -12.76 1.54
N ASN A 352 -2.43 -12.63 0.24
CA ASN A 352 -2.04 -13.61 -0.75
C ASN A 352 -0.67 -13.25 -1.32
N TYR A 353 0.41 -13.70 -0.69
CA TYR A 353 1.79 -13.43 -1.13
C TYR A 353 2.17 -14.02 -2.51
N SER A 354 1.28 -14.72 -3.21
CA SER A 354 1.45 -15.05 -4.63
C SER A 354 1.07 -13.91 -5.58
N MET A 355 0.39 -12.88 -5.07
CA MET A 355 0.06 -11.63 -5.79
C MET A 355 1.14 -10.55 -5.60
N ALA A 356 2.19 -10.82 -4.82
CA ALA A 356 3.31 -9.91 -4.64
C ALA A 356 4.26 -9.98 -5.84
N ASP A 357 4.64 -8.82 -6.34
CA ASP A 357 5.69 -8.67 -7.33
C ASP A 357 7.07 -8.96 -6.74
N ARG A 358 8.03 -9.27 -7.63
CA ARG A 358 9.44 -9.40 -7.28
C ARG A 358 10.09 -8.02 -7.28
N LEU A 359 10.30 -7.45 -6.09
CA LEU A 359 11.27 -6.38 -5.90
C LEU A 359 12.69 -6.97 -6.01
N ASP A 360 13.57 -6.34 -6.80
CA ASP A 360 14.99 -6.70 -6.87
C ASP A 360 15.91 -5.70 -6.14
N TRP A 361 15.47 -4.46 -5.91
CA TRP A 361 16.28 -3.44 -5.23
C TRP A 361 16.62 -3.86 -3.79
N GLY A 362 17.91 -3.84 -3.44
CA GLY A 362 18.42 -4.26 -2.13
C GLY A 362 18.42 -5.77 -1.90
N ARG A 363 17.94 -6.57 -2.86
CA ARG A 363 17.75 -8.01 -2.68
C ARG A 363 19.09 -8.73 -2.46
N ASN A 364 19.14 -9.58 -1.42
CA ASN A 364 20.34 -10.31 -0.97
C ASN A 364 21.60 -9.43 -0.70
N GLN A 365 21.47 -8.12 -0.44
CA GLN A 365 22.62 -7.25 -0.17
C GLN A 365 23.14 -7.30 1.30
N GLY A 366 22.43 -7.99 2.18
CA GLY A 366 22.77 -8.17 3.60
C GLY A 366 22.41 -6.99 4.50
N THR A 367 22.62 -7.16 5.80
CA THR A 367 22.23 -6.19 6.85
C THR A 367 22.94 -4.83 6.70
N ASP A 368 24.12 -4.79 6.07
CA ASP A 368 24.87 -3.55 5.85
C ASP A 368 24.19 -2.63 4.82
N PHE A 369 23.43 -3.17 3.86
CA PHE A 369 22.66 -2.36 2.92
C PHE A 369 21.58 -1.55 3.63
N VAL A 370 20.91 -2.17 4.60
CA VAL A 370 19.84 -1.55 5.39
C VAL A 370 20.42 -0.55 6.39
N THR A 371 21.46 -0.95 7.13
CA THR A 371 21.93 -0.24 8.33
C THR A 371 23.09 0.73 8.08
N SER A 372 23.65 0.83 6.86
CA SER A 372 24.81 1.69 6.59
C SER A 372 24.47 2.81 5.60
N PRO A 373 25.11 3.99 5.72
CA PRO A 373 25.03 5.04 4.71
C PRO A 373 25.31 4.53 3.29
N CYS A 374 24.51 5.00 2.33
CA CYS A 374 24.48 4.45 0.97
C CYS A 374 25.76 4.70 0.14
N ASN A 375 26.60 5.66 0.54
CA ASN A 375 27.94 5.83 -0.04
C ASN A 375 28.91 4.68 0.28
N LEU A 376 28.56 3.78 1.21
CA LEU A 376 29.27 2.54 1.52
C LEU A 376 28.73 1.32 0.75
N TRP A 377 27.65 1.48 -0.03
CA TRP A 377 27.09 0.40 -0.84
C TRP A 377 28.01 0.03 -2.02
N LYS A 378 27.77 -1.17 -2.57
CA LYS A 378 28.66 -1.84 -3.54
C LYS A 378 27.97 -2.01 -4.89
N GLY A 379 28.76 -1.99 -5.97
CA GLY A 379 28.24 -2.12 -7.33
C GLY A 379 27.30 -0.97 -7.72
N ALA A 380 26.39 -1.22 -8.66
CA ALA A 380 25.52 -0.20 -9.23
C ALA A 380 24.41 0.35 -8.29
N TYR A 381 24.39 -0.06 -7.02
CA TYR A 381 23.63 0.61 -5.97
C TYR A 381 24.24 1.97 -5.56
N HIS A 382 25.52 2.22 -5.87
CA HIS A 382 26.18 3.49 -5.60
C HIS A 382 27.04 3.96 -6.80
N CYS A 383 27.10 5.27 -7.02
CA CYS A 383 27.92 5.91 -8.05
C CYS A 383 28.46 7.27 -7.57
N ASN A 384 29.68 7.63 -7.97
CA ASN A 384 30.44 8.75 -7.41
C ASN A 384 30.78 9.87 -8.42
N ALA A 385 30.48 9.68 -9.72
CA ALA A 385 30.82 10.61 -10.79
C ALA A 385 29.56 11.04 -11.57
N THR A 386 29.32 12.35 -11.65
CA THR A 386 28.17 12.96 -12.32
C THR A 386 28.08 12.55 -13.79
N ASN A 387 26.90 12.14 -14.24
CA ASN A 387 26.62 11.76 -15.64
C ASN A 387 27.52 10.63 -16.19
N LEU A 388 28.18 9.87 -15.32
CA LEU A 388 28.82 8.62 -15.69
C LEU A 388 27.77 7.67 -16.26
N SER A 389 27.93 7.24 -17.52
CA SER A 389 27.13 6.17 -18.11
C SER A 389 27.48 4.85 -17.42
N GLY A 390 26.46 4.07 -17.07
CA GLY A 390 26.60 2.76 -16.45
C GLY A 390 25.40 1.86 -16.75
N CYS A 391 25.22 0.86 -15.88
CA CYS A 391 24.09 -0.05 -15.89
C CYS A 391 23.29 0.10 -14.61
N THR A 392 21.97 -0.13 -14.66
CA THR A 392 21.15 -0.24 -13.45
C THR A 392 21.61 -1.41 -12.56
N TYR A 393 21.22 -1.37 -11.28
CA TYR A 393 21.55 -2.41 -10.29
C TYR A 393 21.13 -3.84 -10.72
N ASN A 394 20.01 -3.98 -11.42
CA ASN A 394 19.51 -5.24 -11.99
C ASN A 394 19.97 -5.50 -13.44
N ARG A 395 20.79 -4.59 -13.99
CA ARG A 395 21.30 -4.58 -15.37
C ARG A 395 20.23 -4.61 -16.46
N GLU A 396 18.99 -4.23 -16.17
CA GLU A 396 17.91 -4.24 -17.17
C GLU A 396 17.92 -3.02 -18.09
N ALA A 397 18.65 -1.96 -17.75
CA ALA A 397 18.84 -0.79 -18.59
C ALA A 397 20.26 -0.26 -18.54
N GLU A 398 20.66 0.40 -19.62
CA GLU A 398 21.66 1.46 -19.58
C GLU A 398 21.13 2.62 -18.74
N GLY A 399 22.03 3.30 -18.04
CA GLY A 399 21.67 4.39 -17.14
C GLY A 399 22.80 5.37 -16.89
N TYR A 400 22.54 6.33 -16.00
CA TYR A 400 23.49 7.37 -15.60
C TYR A 400 23.41 7.67 -14.11
N CYS A 401 24.40 8.42 -13.61
CA CYS A 401 24.49 8.85 -12.22
C CYS A 401 24.06 10.33 -12.05
N PRO A 402 22.81 10.61 -11.61
CA PRO A 402 22.31 11.97 -11.39
C PRO A 402 22.80 12.56 -10.06
N ILE A 403 24.02 13.11 -10.08
CA ILE A 403 24.59 13.87 -8.96
C ILE A 403 24.46 15.37 -9.25
N ILE A 404 23.79 16.11 -8.37
CA ILE A 404 23.54 17.56 -8.53
C ILE A 404 24.15 18.38 -7.39
N ASN A 405 24.30 19.68 -7.64
CA ASN A 405 24.68 20.67 -6.63
C ASN A 405 23.44 21.45 -6.23
N TYR A 406 23.13 21.48 -4.94
CA TYR A 406 22.03 22.23 -4.35
C TYR A 406 22.43 23.69 -4.08
N SER A 407 21.44 24.59 -4.00
CA SER A 407 21.64 26.01 -3.71
C SER A 407 22.05 26.30 -2.26
N GLY A 408 21.87 25.32 -1.36
CA GLY A 408 22.33 25.34 0.02
C GLY A 408 22.88 23.97 0.44
N ASP A 409 23.48 23.95 1.62
CA ASP A 409 24.05 22.75 2.25
C ASP A 409 22.99 21.66 2.50
N LEU A 410 23.38 20.40 2.26
CA LEU A 410 22.60 19.22 2.67
C LEU A 410 22.67 19.00 4.19
N PRO A 411 21.70 18.29 4.80
CA PRO A 411 21.79 17.80 6.18
C PRO A 411 23.09 17.02 6.42
N GLN A 412 23.66 17.11 7.62
CA GLN A 412 24.99 16.53 7.90
C GLN A 412 25.07 15.01 7.66
N TRP A 413 23.96 14.28 7.81
CA TRP A 413 23.84 12.85 7.53
C TRP A 413 23.75 12.50 6.02
N ALA A 414 23.39 13.46 5.16
CA ALA A 414 23.27 13.30 3.70
C ALA A 414 24.53 13.75 2.94
N ARG A 415 25.59 14.19 3.65
CA ARG A 415 26.82 14.73 3.04
C ARG A 415 27.77 13.62 2.60
N TYR A 416 27.43 12.95 1.50
CA TYR A 416 28.23 11.87 0.93
C TYR A 416 29.47 12.35 0.14
N PHE A 417 29.56 13.64 -0.15
CA PHE A 417 30.62 14.26 -0.94
C PHE A 417 31.41 15.30 -0.13
N PRO A 418 32.68 15.62 -0.51
CA PRO A 418 33.46 16.68 0.12
C PRO A 418 32.82 18.08 0.02
N GLN A 419 31.94 18.29 -0.96
CA GLN A 419 31.12 19.49 -1.08
C GLN A 419 29.80 19.29 -0.31
N ALA A 420 29.56 20.10 0.73
CA ALA A 420 28.40 19.95 1.61
C ALA A 420 27.03 20.16 0.94
N ASN A 421 26.99 20.80 -0.24
CA ASN A 421 25.80 21.00 -1.05
C ASN A 421 25.65 20.02 -2.23
N LYS A 422 26.39 18.90 -2.25
CA LYS A 422 26.41 17.95 -3.38
C LYS A 422 25.87 16.58 -2.98
N GLY A 423 24.96 16.04 -3.77
CA GLY A 423 24.32 14.74 -3.53
C GLY A 423 23.54 14.22 -4.74
N GLY A 424 22.85 13.10 -4.56
CA GLY A 424 21.95 12.51 -5.54
C GLY A 424 20.63 13.28 -5.63
N GLN A 425 20.03 13.30 -6.82
CA GLN A 425 18.89 14.16 -7.17
C GLN A 425 17.63 14.01 -6.28
N SER A 426 17.39 12.83 -5.70
CA SER A 426 16.15 12.53 -4.96
C SER A 426 16.34 12.65 -3.44
N SER A 427 15.62 13.59 -2.84
CA SER A 427 15.59 13.79 -1.38
C SER A 427 14.94 12.63 -0.62
N LEU A 428 13.91 12.00 -1.21
CA LEU A 428 13.25 10.80 -0.65
C LEU A 428 14.17 9.57 -0.65
N ALA A 429 15.19 9.55 -1.51
CA ALA A 429 16.21 8.51 -1.51
C ALA A 429 17.45 8.94 -0.72
N ASP A 430 17.27 9.68 0.38
CA ASP A 430 18.35 10.20 1.27
C ASP A 430 19.43 11.04 0.58
N TYR A 431 19.20 11.55 -0.64
CA TYR A 431 20.23 12.13 -1.52
C TYR A 431 21.33 11.12 -1.93
N CYS A 432 21.04 9.82 -1.89
CA CYS A 432 21.91 8.76 -2.36
C CYS A 432 22.15 8.85 -3.88
N THR A 433 23.38 8.58 -4.30
CA THR A 433 23.77 8.58 -5.72
C THR A 433 23.84 7.15 -6.26
N TYR A 434 22.90 6.78 -7.11
CA TYR A 434 22.75 5.44 -7.71
C TYR A 434 22.49 5.55 -9.23
N PHE A 435 22.64 4.45 -9.97
CA PHE A 435 22.38 4.45 -11.42
C PHE A 435 20.88 4.44 -11.72
N VAL A 436 20.39 5.50 -12.34
CA VAL A 436 19.01 5.65 -12.85
C VAL A 436 19.00 5.27 -14.34
N ALA A 437 17.99 4.52 -14.78
CA ALA A 437 17.83 4.15 -16.19
C ALA A 437 17.61 5.38 -17.08
N TYR A 438 18.13 5.35 -18.31
CA TYR A 438 17.63 6.26 -19.36
C TYR A 438 16.23 5.80 -19.79
N SER A 439 15.39 6.72 -20.29
CA SER A 439 14.01 6.38 -20.68
C SER A 439 13.96 5.50 -21.94
N ASP A 440 14.96 5.63 -22.81
CA ASP A 440 15.25 4.78 -23.98
C ASP A 440 16.18 3.59 -23.67
N GLY A 441 16.75 3.51 -22.46
CA GLY A 441 17.91 2.67 -22.15
C GLY A 441 17.61 1.20 -21.86
N SER A 442 16.34 0.78 -21.91
CA SER A 442 15.92 -0.58 -21.52
C SER A 442 16.54 -1.64 -22.43
N CYS A 443 17.37 -2.52 -21.87
CA CYS A 443 17.95 -3.66 -22.59
C CYS A 443 16.94 -4.81 -22.77
N THR A 444 15.94 -4.91 -21.90
CA THR A 444 14.98 -6.02 -21.89
C THR A 444 13.82 -5.87 -22.88
N ASP A 445 13.60 -4.68 -23.42
CA ASP A 445 12.50 -4.38 -24.35
C ASP A 445 13.02 -4.35 -25.80
N THR A 446 12.37 -5.10 -26.69
CA THR A 446 12.66 -5.06 -28.14
C THR A 446 12.10 -3.82 -28.82
N ASN A 447 11.14 -3.15 -28.18
CA ASN A 447 10.43 -1.98 -28.70
C ASN A 447 10.92 -0.65 -28.10
N SER A 448 12.04 -0.68 -27.35
CA SER A 448 12.64 0.54 -26.79
C SER A 448 12.94 1.57 -27.88
N ALA A 449 12.79 2.85 -27.55
CA ALA A 449 12.99 3.96 -28.48
C ALA A 449 14.39 3.98 -29.13
N ARG A 450 15.40 3.41 -28.44
CA ARG A 450 16.78 3.31 -28.93
C ARG A 450 17.08 1.95 -29.55
N ALA A 451 17.32 1.97 -30.86
CA ALA A 451 17.76 0.81 -31.63
C ALA A 451 19.14 0.28 -31.18
N PRO A 452 19.41 -1.05 -31.28
CA PRO A 452 20.70 -1.64 -30.90
C PRO A 452 21.82 -1.28 -31.89
N ASP A 453 22.95 -0.83 -31.36
CA ASP A 453 24.12 -0.50 -32.19
C ASP A 453 24.88 -1.76 -32.63
N ARG A 454 24.72 -2.11 -33.91
CA ARG A 454 25.40 -3.26 -34.57
C ARG A 454 26.90 -3.08 -34.74
N MET A 455 27.44 -1.87 -34.59
CA MET A 455 28.88 -1.58 -34.60
C MET A 455 29.50 -1.82 -33.23
N LEU A 456 28.73 -1.72 -32.15
CA LEU A 456 29.13 -2.14 -30.80
C LEU A 456 28.78 -3.62 -30.52
N GLY A 457 27.88 -4.19 -31.32
CA GLY A 457 27.44 -5.59 -31.22
C GLY A 457 26.24 -5.79 -30.29
N GLU A 458 25.46 -4.74 -30.03
CA GLU A 458 24.32 -4.77 -29.12
C GLU A 458 23.16 -5.64 -29.63
N VAL A 459 22.38 -6.17 -28.68
CA VAL A 459 21.08 -6.80 -28.92
C VAL A 459 20.15 -6.48 -27.73
N ARG A 460 18.91 -6.06 -27.99
CA ARG A 460 17.87 -5.84 -26.96
C ARG A 460 16.80 -6.94 -27.01
N GLY A 461 16.13 -7.19 -25.89
CA GLY A 461 15.12 -8.23 -25.68
C GLY A 461 15.23 -8.91 -24.32
N SER A 462 14.27 -9.78 -23.96
CA SER A 462 14.11 -10.32 -22.59
C SER A 462 15.38 -10.94 -21.98
N ASN A 463 16.17 -11.64 -22.79
CA ASN A 463 17.43 -12.28 -22.40
C ASN A 463 18.66 -11.36 -22.51
N SER A 464 18.50 -10.07 -22.78
CA SER A 464 19.58 -9.09 -22.80
C SER A 464 19.72 -8.34 -21.48
N ARG A 465 20.96 -7.95 -21.13
CA ARG A 465 21.29 -7.15 -19.96
C ARG A 465 22.42 -6.17 -20.28
N CYS A 466 22.48 -5.07 -19.53
CA CYS A 466 23.50 -4.05 -19.64
C CYS A 466 24.83 -4.53 -19.05
N MET A 467 25.90 -4.36 -19.83
CA MET A 467 27.26 -4.68 -19.46
C MET A 467 28.19 -3.55 -19.88
N ALA A 468 29.28 -3.33 -19.13
CA ALA A 468 30.31 -2.39 -19.55
C ALA A 468 31.04 -2.98 -20.77
N SER A 469 31.26 -2.18 -21.81
CA SER A 469 31.78 -2.62 -23.10
C SER A 469 32.60 -1.53 -23.78
N SER A 470 33.81 -1.92 -24.19
CA SER A 470 34.67 -1.16 -25.11
C SER A 470 34.63 -1.71 -26.54
N LEU A 471 33.74 -2.68 -26.83
CA LEU A 471 33.65 -3.33 -28.14
C LEU A 471 33.31 -2.34 -29.25
N VAL A 472 34.11 -2.38 -30.33
CA VAL A 472 33.84 -1.71 -31.61
C VAL A 472 34.23 -2.65 -32.75
N ARG A 473 33.33 -2.89 -33.69
CA ARG A 473 33.53 -3.80 -34.83
C ARG A 473 34.79 -3.39 -35.61
N THR A 474 35.64 -4.35 -35.95
CA THR A 474 36.93 -4.09 -36.61
C THR A 474 36.71 -3.35 -37.94
N GLY A 475 37.47 -2.27 -38.15
CA GLY A 475 37.29 -1.34 -39.27
C GLY A 475 36.51 -0.05 -38.90
N PHE A 476 35.84 -0.02 -37.76
CA PHE A 476 35.16 1.16 -37.23
C PHE A 476 35.92 1.76 -36.02
N VAL A 477 35.64 3.03 -35.71
CA VAL A 477 36.18 3.75 -34.55
C VAL A 477 35.03 4.38 -33.75
N ARG A 478 35.15 4.44 -32.43
CA ARG A 478 34.12 5.02 -31.56
C ARG A 478 34.18 6.55 -31.63
N GLY A 479 33.08 7.19 -32.02
CA GLY A 479 32.99 8.66 -32.09
C GLY A 479 32.99 9.36 -30.71
N SER A 480 32.68 8.62 -29.64
CA SER A 480 32.86 9.06 -28.26
C SER A 480 33.45 7.94 -27.41
N VAL A 481 34.31 8.31 -26.45
CA VAL A 481 34.90 7.42 -25.45
C VAL A 481 34.00 7.23 -24.22
N THR A 482 32.93 8.01 -24.07
CA THR A 482 32.14 8.09 -22.82
C THR A 482 31.02 7.05 -22.68
N GLN A 483 30.56 6.46 -23.78
CA GLN A 483 29.57 5.36 -23.75
C GLN A 483 30.27 4.03 -23.47
N GLY A 484 30.68 3.83 -22.22
CA GLY A 484 31.39 2.62 -21.78
C GLY A 484 30.54 1.37 -21.60
N ASN A 485 29.31 1.31 -22.12
CA ASN A 485 28.31 0.28 -21.85
C ASN A 485 27.53 -0.13 -23.10
N GLY A 486 26.69 -1.16 -22.99
CA GLY A 486 25.67 -1.51 -23.98
C GLY A 486 24.85 -2.73 -23.58
N CYS A 487 23.84 -3.07 -24.39
CA CYS A 487 22.93 -4.20 -24.15
C CYS A 487 23.38 -5.48 -24.87
N TYR A 488 23.62 -6.57 -24.13
CA TYR A 488 24.10 -7.85 -24.69
C TYR A 488 23.27 -9.03 -24.19
N GLN A 489 23.08 -10.04 -25.05
CA GLN A 489 22.38 -11.28 -24.68
C GLN A 489 23.19 -12.11 -23.68
N HIS A 490 22.49 -12.75 -22.75
CA HIS A 490 23.08 -13.70 -21.80
C HIS A 490 22.25 -14.98 -21.67
N ARG A 491 22.88 -16.04 -21.17
CA ARG A 491 22.25 -17.30 -20.76
C ARG A 491 23.03 -17.95 -19.62
N CYS A 492 22.33 -18.77 -18.84
CA CYS A 492 22.90 -19.49 -17.71
C CYS A 492 22.89 -20.99 -18.02
N VAL A 493 24.06 -21.60 -18.19
CA VAL A 493 24.23 -22.99 -18.65
C VAL A 493 25.27 -23.67 -17.77
N ASN A 494 24.94 -24.84 -17.21
CA ASN A 494 25.88 -25.68 -16.43
C ASN A 494 26.67 -24.91 -15.36
N ASN A 495 25.99 -24.09 -14.54
CA ASN A 495 26.59 -23.19 -13.54
C ASN A 495 27.65 -22.21 -14.08
N SER A 496 27.58 -21.90 -15.38
CA SER A 496 28.34 -20.86 -16.06
C SER A 496 27.42 -19.77 -16.61
N LEU A 497 27.91 -18.54 -16.63
CA LEU A 497 27.29 -17.42 -17.35
C LEU A 497 27.91 -17.38 -18.74
N GLU A 498 27.08 -17.35 -19.77
CA GLU A 498 27.50 -17.12 -21.16
C GLU A 498 26.85 -15.86 -21.69
N VAL A 499 27.60 -15.10 -22.50
CA VAL A 499 27.13 -13.86 -23.13
C VAL A 499 27.44 -13.89 -24.62
N ALA A 500 26.61 -13.20 -25.42
CA ALA A 500 26.71 -13.21 -26.88
C ALA A 500 26.92 -11.82 -27.48
N VAL A 501 27.78 -11.79 -28.50
CA VAL A 501 28.03 -10.65 -29.38
C VAL A 501 27.97 -11.17 -30.81
N ASP A 502 27.18 -10.55 -31.68
CA ASP A 502 27.04 -10.92 -33.11
C ASP A 502 26.69 -12.41 -33.33
N GLY A 503 25.94 -13.02 -32.40
CA GLY A 503 25.56 -14.43 -32.39
C GLY A 503 26.62 -15.40 -31.84
N ILE A 504 27.84 -14.93 -31.57
CA ILE A 504 28.94 -15.73 -30.99
C ILE A 504 28.81 -15.72 -29.46
N TRP A 505 28.63 -16.90 -28.87
CA TRP A 505 28.57 -17.09 -27.42
C TRP A 505 29.97 -17.30 -26.82
N LYS A 506 30.23 -16.70 -25.65
CA LYS A 506 31.41 -16.98 -24.82
C LYS A 506 31.07 -17.12 -23.35
N VAL A 507 31.80 -18.00 -22.67
CA VAL A 507 31.72 -18.20 -21.21
C VAL A 507 32.40 -17.04 -20.50
N CYS A 508 31.72 -16.44 -19.53
CA CYS A 508 32.25 -15.42 -18.64
C CYS A 508 33.10 -16.03 -17.50
N PRO A 509 34.17 -15.35 -17.04
CA PRO A 509 34.83 -15.70 -15.79
C PRO A 509 33.83 -15.68 -14.62
N LYS A 510 33.91 -16.65 -13.70
CA LYS A 510 32.94 -16.80 -12.60
C LYS A 510 32.87 -15.58 -11.66
N SER A 511 33.99 -14.88 -11.52
CA SER A 511 34.16 -13.61 -10.78
C SER A 511 33.70 -12.36 -11.54
N GLY A 512 33.32 -12.49 -12.82
CA GLY A 512 33.30 -11.38 -13.76
C GLY A 512 34.71 -11.04 -14.27
N GLY A 513 34.77 -10.18 -15.29
CA GLY A 513 36.03 -9.77 -15.94
C GLY A 513 35.90 -9.61 -17.46
N PRO A 514 36.97 -9.16 -18.14
CA PRO A 514 36.95 -8.89 -19.57
C PRO A 514 36.89 -10.14 -20.45
N VAL A 515 36.13 -10.05 -21.54
CA VAL A 515 36.02 -11.05 -22.61
C VAL A 515 36.05 -10.35 -23.97
N GLN A 516 37.02 -10.71 -24.81
CA GLN A 516 37.16 -10.19 -26.18
C GLN A 516 36.34 -11.04 -27.18
N PHE A 517 35.88 -10.45 -28.28
CA PHE A 517 35.10 -11.14 -29.33
C PHE A 517 35.75 -10.99 -30.72
N PRO A 518 35.77 -12.05 -31.55
CA PRO A 518 36.39 -11.98 -32.88
C PRO A 518 35.59 -11.05 -33.79
N GLY A 519 36.30 -10.25 -34.61
CA GLY A 519 35.68 -9.21 -35.44
C GLY A 519 35.35 -7.91 -34.69
N PHE A 520 35.72 -7.81 -33.41
CA PHE A 520 35.62 -6.60 -32.60
C PHE A 520 36.98 -6.27 -31.97
N ASN A 521 37.27 -4.97 -31.90
CA ASN A 521 38.34 -4.40 -31.11
C ASN A 521 37.79 -4.11 -29.70
N GLY A 522 38.63 -4.19 -28.66
CA GLY A 522 38.22 -3.98 -27.27
C GLY A 522 37.63 -5.24 -26.61
N GLU A 523 36.90 -5.03 -25.52
CA GLU A 523 36.41 -6.08 -24.62
C GLU A 523 35.06 -5.75 -23.99
N LEU A 524 34.29 -6.82 -23.74
CA LEU A 524 33.05 -6.82 -22.95
C LEU A 524 33.38 -7.24 -21.52
N ILE A 525 32.98 -6.45 -20.53
CA ILE A 525 33.17 -6.78 -19.11
C ILE A 525 31.97 -7.62 -18.64
N CYS A 526 32.19 -8.93 -18.54
CA CYS A 526 31.22 -9.84 -17.94
C CYS A 526 30.98 -9.47 -16.46
N PRO A 527 29.72 -9.46 -16.00
CA PRO A 527 29.41 -9.45 -14.58
C PRO A 527 29.83 -10.78 -13.92
N ALA A 528 29.88 -10.81 -12.59
CA ALA A 528 30.05 -12.04 -11.85
C ALA A 528 28.85 -12.97 -12.06
N TYR A 529 29.10 -14.29 -12.04
CA TYR A 529 28.06 -15.31 -12.28
C TYR A 529 26.79 -15.08 -11.44
N HIS A 530 26.97 -14.65 -10.19
CA HIS A 530 25.87 -14.48 -9.23
C HIS A 530 25.02 -13.23 -9.46
N GLU A 531 25.45 -12.28 -10.28
CA GLU A 531 24.65 -11.08 -10.61
C GLU A 531 23.48 -11.42 -11.56
N LEU A 532 23.67 -12.39 -12.48
CA LEU A 532 22.68 -12.76 -13.49
C LEU A 532 22.17 -14.20 -13.37
N CYS A 533 22.99 -15.15 -12.90
CA CYS A 533 22.68 -16.58 -12.93
C CYS A 533 22.45 -17.25 -11.56
N SER A 534 22.54 -16.51 -10.44
CA SER A 534 22.13 -17.05 -9.13
C SER A 534 20.60 -17.02 -8.97
N THR A 535 19.94 -18.03 -9.54
CA THR A 535 18.54 -18.38 -9.20
C THR A 535 18.45 -19.15 -7.87
N GLY A 536 19.54 -19.82 -7.46
CA GLY A 536 19.66 -20.47 -6.16
C GLY A 536 20.16 -19.53 -5.06
N THR A 537 19.89 -19.90 -3.80
CA THR A 537 20.38 -19.20 -2.61
C THR A 537 21.91 -19.14 -2.62
N VAL A 538 22.46 -17.92 -2.62
CA VAL A 538 23.77 -17.69 -1.97
C VAL A 538 23.65 -18.21 -0.54
N SER A 539 24.65 -18.96 -0.05
CA SER A 539 24.68 -19.46 1.33
C SER A 539 24.95 -18.30 2.30
N MET A 540 23.91 -17.50 2.57
CA MET A 540 24.00 -16.34 3.45
C MET A 540 24.05 -16.84 4.90
N SER A 541 25.04 -16.37 5.66
CA SER A 541 25.23 -16.73 7.06
C SER A 541 23.96 -16.43 7.87
N GLY A 542 23.45 -17.44 8.57
CA GLY A 542 22.20 -17.33 9.35
C GLY A 542 20.92 -17.68 8.59
N GLN A 543 20.99 -18.27 7.38
CA GLN A 543 19.81 -18.87 6.74
C GLN A 543 19.18 -19.96 7.61
N CYS A 544 17.86 -19.87 7.79
CA CYS A 544 17.08 -20.82 8.58
C CYS A 544 16.56 -22.00 7.75
N PRO A 545 16.31 -23.17 8.36
CA PRO A 545 15.72 -24.33 7.68
C PRO A 545 14.39 -23.95 7.02
N ASN A 546 14.21 -24.35 5.76
CA ASN A 546 13.00 -24.13 4.97
C ASN A 546 12.46 -22.68 4.96
N SER A 547 13.31 -21.66 5.21
CA SER A 547 12.87 -20.27 5.43
C SER A 547 11.78 -20.13 6.51
N CYS A 548 11.86 -20.96 7.57
CA CYS A 548 10.85 -21.07 8.62
C CYS A 548 9.41 -21.31 8.08
N ASN A 549 9.29 -21.87 6.87
CA ASN A 549 8.05 -22.01 6.09
C ASN A 549 7.24 -20.69 5.93
N PHE A 550 7.87 -19.52 6.16
CA PHE A 550 7.22 -18.21 6.35
C PHE A 550 6.16 -18.16 7.48
N ASN A 551 6.22 -19.13 8.41
CA ASN A 551 5.40 -19.23 9.62
C ASN A 551 6.16 -18.77 10.88
N GLY A 552 7.25 -18.01 10.70
CA GLY A 552 8.16 -17.62 11.75
C GLY A 552 9.32 -16.78 11.25
N ASP A 553 9.84 -15.95 12.15
CA ASP A 553 10.93 -15.03 11.87
C ASP A 553 12.29 -15.77 11.91
N CYS A 554 13.22 -15.37 11.03
CA CYS A 554 14.51 -16.03 10.86
C CYS A 554 15.67 -15.15 11.38
N VAL A 555 16.31 -15.62 12.45
CA VAL A 555 17.36 -14.89 13.18
C VAL A 555 18.54 -15.80 13.45
N ASN A 556 19.72 -15.45 12.94
CA ASN A 556 20.99 -16.14 13.21
C ASN A 556 20.94 -17.68 12.95
N GLY A 557 20.16 -18.12 11.95
CA GLY A 557 19.96 -19.54 11.60
C GLY A 557 18.85 -20.26 12.36
N LYS A 558 18.19 -19.59 13.31
CA LYS A 558 17.12 -20.12 14.15
C LYS A 558 15.76 -19.54 13.76
N CYS A 559 14.73 -20.39 13.75
CA CYS A 559 13.35 -19.96 13.56
C CYS A 559 12.68 -19.55 14.87
N HIS A 560 11.95 -18.44 14.84
CA HIS A 560 11.13 -17.89 15.90
C HIS A 560 9.66 -17.92 15.43
N CYS A 561 8.99 -19.05 15.65
CA CYS A 561 7.67 -19.31 15.09
C CYS A 561 6.58 -18.36 15.57
N PHE A 562 5.66 -18.01 14.67
CA PHE A 562 4.46 -17.24 14.99
C PHE A 562 3.44 -18.09 15.76
N LEU A 563 2.44 -17.44 16.37
CA LEU A 563 1.45 -18.09 17.23
C LEU A 563 0.71 -19.22 16.49
N GLY A 564 0.66 -20.41 17.11
CA GLY A 564 0.04 -21.61 16.53
C GLY A 564 0.98 -22.47 15.67
N PHE A 565 2.23 -22.02 15.44
CA PHE A 565 3.27 -22.77 14.71
C PHE A 565 4.45 -23.15 15.62
N HIS A 566 5.08 -24.28 15.34
CA HIS A 566 6.19 -24.81 16.13
C HIS A 566 7.10 -25.78 15.35
N GLY A 567 8.16 -26.25 16.01
CA GLY A 567 9.19 -27.10 15.41
C GLY A 567 10.43 -26.33 14.96
N HIS A 568 11.42 -27.05 14.43
CA HIS A 568 12.71 -26.48 14.04
C HIS A 568 12.63 -25.45 12.90
N ASP A 569 11.62 -25.59 12.04
CA ASP A 569 11.39 -24.78 10.83
C ASP A 569 9.96 -24.21 10.76
N CYS A 570 9.19 -24.24 11.85
CA CYS A 570 7.79 -23.79 11.89
C CYS A 570 6.85 -24.46 10.87
N SER A 571 7.21 -25.65 10.35
CA SER A 571 6.35 -26.46 9.46
C SER A 571 5.13 -27.05 10.18
N LYS A 572 5.21 -27.25 11.50
CA LYS A 572 4.13 -27.85 12.29
C LYS A 572 3.21 -26.76 12.82
N SER A 573 1.91 -27.00 12.73
CA SER A 573 0.88 -26.17 13.35
C SER A 573 0.08 -26.98 14.35
N GLU A 574 -0.46 -26.33 15.38
CA GLU A 574 -1.38 -26.97 16.34
C GLU A 574 -2.73 -27.36 15.71
N PHE A 575 -2.97 -26.92 14.46
CA PHE A 575 -4.25 -27.03 13.74
C PHE A 575 -4.26 -28.11 12.64
N TYR A 576 -3.10 -28.47 12.08
CA TYR A 576 -2.97 -29.45 10.98
C TYR A 576 -1.68 -30.29 11.10
N ASP A 577 -1.80 -31.54 11.55
CA ASP A 577 -0.78 -32.60 11.39
C ASP A 577 -1.47 -33.88 10.83
N PRO A 578 -1.25 -34.23 9.54
CA PRO A 578 -1.87 -35.41 8.93
C PRO A 578 -1.29 -36.75 9.39
N TYR A 579 -0.27 -36.76 10.27
CA TYR A 579 0.39 -37.97 10.78
C TYR A 579 0.18 -38.23 12.30
N TRP A 580 -0.74 -37.53 13.00
CA TRP A 580 -1.06 -37.78 14.43
C TRP A 580 -1.25 -39.29 14.73
N PHE A 581 -1.81 -40.05 13.77
CA PHE A 581 -2.16 -41.47 13.93
C PHE A 581 -0.98 -42.40 14.26
N TYR A 582 0.25 -42.15 13.78
CA TYR A 582 1.38 -43.07 14.03
C TYR A 582 2.07 -42.85 15.38
N TYR A 583 2.03 -41.62 15.91
CA TYR A 583 2.57 -41.28 17.25
C TYR A 583 1.65 -41.70 18.40
N LEU A 584 0.41 -42.11 18.10
CA LEU A 584 -0.69 -42.36 19.03
C LEU A 584 -0.43 -43.51 20.03
N VAL A 585 0.55 -44.38 19.76
CA VAL A 585 0.82 -45.61 20.55
C VAL A 585 1.61 -45.35 21.85
N MET A 586 2.37 -44.24 21.94
CA MET A 586 3.36 -44.07 23.03
C MET A 586 3.12 -42.94 24.02
N TYR A 587 2.27 -41.93 23.72
CA TYR A 587 2.03 -40.80 24.63
C TYR A 587 0.55 -40.51 24.85
N LYS A 588 0.14 -40.49 26.13
CA LYS A 588 -1.23 -40.12 26.54
C LYS A 588 -1.44 -38.60 26.49
N ILE A 589 -2.45 -38.18 25.72
CA ILE A 589 -3.19 -36.90 25.80
C ILE A 589 -2.42 -35.63 25.39
N LYS A 590 -2.73 -35.04 24.21
CA LYS A 590 -3.01 -33.58 24.06
C LYS A 590 -3.41 -33.01 22.67
N HIS A 591 -3.44 -33.78 21.58
CA HIS A 591 -3.68 -33.25 20.20
C HIS A 591 -5.18 -32.79 20.12
N GLY A 592 -5.48 -31.54 20.53
CA GLY A 592 -6.83 -30.94 20.69
C GLY A 592 -7.00 -29.81 21.74
N SER A 593 -5.96 -29.01 22.05
CA SER A 593 -5.98 -28.00 23.12
C SER A 593 -6.02 -26.56 22.57
N CYS A 594 -7.15 -25.85 22.70
CA CYS A 594 -7.25 -24.46 22.23
C CYS A 594 -6.37 -23.47 23.04
N PRO A 595 -5.96 -22.33 22.43
CA PRO A 595 -5.23 -21.26 23.10
C PRO A 595 -5.92 -20.82 24.40
N SER A 596 -5.18 -20.82 25.52
CA SER A 596 -5.67 -20.49 26.87
C SER A 596 -6.97 -21.23 27.29
N ASN A 597 -7.29 -22.39 26.72
CA ASN A 597 -8.60 -23.04 26.86
C ASN A 597 -9.79 -22.09 26.59
N CYS A 598 -9.65 -21.22 25.57
CA CYS A 598 -10.61 -20.16 25.24
C CYS A 598 -10.92 -19.19 26.39
N ASN A 599 -9.98 -19.05 27.35
CA ASN A 599 -10.11 -18.29 28.60
C ASN A 599 -11.41 -18.61 29.40
N GLU A 600 -11.98 -19.80 29.22
CA GLU A 600 -13.29 -20.19 29.78
C GLU A 600 -14.45 -19.27 29.31
N ARG A 601 -14.29 -18.61 28.15
CA ARG A 601 -15.21 -17.66 27.49
C ARG A 601 -15.65 -18.10 26.09
N GLY A 602 -15.52 -19.39 25.81
CA GLY A 602 -15.82 -19.97 24.51
C GLY A 602 -15.68 -21.49 24.53
N LYS A 603 -16.15 -22.13 23.47
CA LYS A 603 -16.04 -23.58 23.27
C LYS A 603 -14.82 -23.88 22.42
N CYS A 604 -13.96 -24.78 22.89
CA CYS A 604 -12.89 -25.31 22.07
C CYS A 604 -13.46 -26.29 21.04
N LEU A 605 -13.27 -26.01 19.75
CA LEU A 605 -13.68 -26.87 18.65
C LEU A 605 -12.63 -27.98 18.40
N PRO A 606 -13.00 -29.13 17.81
CA PRO A 606 -12.08 -30.25 17.59
C PRO A 606 -10.85 -29.96 16.72
N ASN A 607 -10.82 -28.81 16.03
CA ASN A 607 -9.70 -28.31 15.23
C ASN A 607 -8.83 -27.28 15.97
N GLY A 608 -8.96 -27.12 17.29
CA GLY A 608 -8.15 -26.18 18.09
C GLY A 608 -8.61 -24.72 18.06
N VAL A 609 -9.73 -24.43 17.40
CA VAL A 609 -10.30 -23.07 17.29
C VAL A 609 -11.27 -22.79 18.43
N CYS A 610 -11.23 -21.58 18.98
CA CYS A 610 -12.24 -21.12 19.93
C CYS A 610 -13.48 -20.53 19.25
N GLU A 611 -14.67 -21.07 19.57
CA GLU A 611 -15.95 -20.42 19.29
C GLU A 611 -16.38 -19.62 20.54
N CYS A 612 -16.21 -18.30 20.48
CA CYS A 612 -16.42 -17.40 21.62
C CYS A 612 -17.90 -17.15 21.95
N GLU A 613 -18.16 -16.79 23.21
CA GLU A 613 -19.40 -16.13 23.64
C GLU A 613 -19.62 -14.82 22.86
N ASN A 614 -20.88 -14.40 22.67
CA ASN A 614 -21.24 -13.22 21.85
C ASN A 614 -20.54 -11.91 22.29
N SER A 615 -20.13 -11.79 23.55
CA SER A 615 -19.43 -10.62 24.10
C SER A 615 -17.90 -10.72 24.02
N ARG A 616 -17.35 -11.74 23.35
CA ARG A 616 -15.92 -12.10 23.37
C ARG A 616 -15.38 -12.42 21.98
N THR A 617 -14.09 -12.17 21.77
CA THR A 617 -13.42 -12.34 20.47
C THR A 617 -11.91 -12.55 20.60
N GLY A 618 -11.23 -12.72 19.46
CA GLY A 618 -9.83 -13.12 19.39
C GLY A 618 -9.65 -14.63 19.39
N ILE A 619 -8.48 -15.12 18.97
CA ILE A 619 -8.18 -16.57 18.84
C ILE A 619 -8.33 -17.37 20.14
N ASP A 620 -8.28 -16.70 21.30
CA ASP A 620 -8.44 -17.29 22.63
C ASP A 620 -9.67 -16.79 23.40
N CYS A 621 -10.56 -15.99 22.79
CA CYS A 621 -11.71 -15.33 23.44
C CYS A 621 -11.37 -14.41 24.64
N SER A 622 -10.11 -13.95 24.78
CA SER A 622 -9.74 -13.04 25.88
C SER A 622 -10.38 -11.65 25.75
N THR A 623 -10.49 -11.13 24.54
CA THR A 623 -10.90 -9.73 24.27
C THR A 623 -12.41 -9.57 24.32
N ALA A 624 -12.91 -8.55 25.02
CA ALA A 624 -14.32 -8.20 25.02
C ALA A 624 -14.74 -7.40 23.77
N VAL A 625 -15.97 -7.62 23.32
CA VAL A 625 -16.60 -6.95 22.17
C VAL A 625 -17.48 -5.80 22.66
N CYS A 626 -17.52 -4.70 21.90
CA CYS A 626 -18.37 -3.55 22.18
C CYS A 626 -19.75 -3.68 21.54
N ASP A 627 -20.72 -2.90 22.00
CA ASP A 627 -22.03 -2.79 21.34
C ASP A 627 -21.90 -2.28 19.89
N GLU A 628 -22.77 -2.73 18.99
CA GLU A 628 -22.79 -2.31 17.59
C GLU A 628 -23.00 -0.79 17.41
N GLN A 629 -23.62 -0.10 18.40
CA GLN A 629 -23.70 1.37 18.40
C GLN A 629 -22.32 2.03 18.39
N CYS A 630 -21.27 1.36 18.87
CA CYS A 630 -19.90 1.89 18.83
C CYS A 630 -19.49 2.23 17.39
N SER A 631 -19.70 1.33 16.42
CA SER A 631 -19.40 1.60 15.00
C SER A 631 -20.36 2.58 14.35
N LEU A 632 -21.65 2.57 14.71
CA LEU A 632 -22.66 3.45 14.10
C LEU A 632 -22.46 4.93 14.44
N HIS A 633 -21.73 5.21 15.52
CA HIS A 633 -21.26 6.54 15.90
C HIS A 633 -19.74 6.72 15.65
N GLY A 634 -19.13 5.83 14.87
CA GLY A 634 -17.73 5.90 14.42
C GLY A 634 -16.68 5.85 15.55
N GLY A 635 -16.97 5.09 16.60
CA GLY A 635 -16.03 4.71 17.65
C GLY A 635 -15.35 3.38 17.39
N VAL A 636 -14.18 3.20 17.98
CA VAL A 636 -13.32 2.01 17.88
C VAL A 636 -13.28 1.29 19.23
N CYS A 637 -13.53 -0.02 19.21
CA CYS A 637 -13.55 -0.86 20.40
C CYS A 637 -12.15 -1.32 20.80
N ASP A 638 -11.71 -0.98 22.02
CA ASP A 638 -10.57 -1.64 22.66
C ASP A 638 -11.05 -2.41 23.90
N ASN A 639 -11.05 -3.75 23.81
CA ASN A 639 -11.41 -4.69 24.87
C ASN A 639 -12.72 -4.34 25.62
N GLY A 640 -13.81 -4.06 24.89
CA GLY A 640 -15.13 -3.75 25.44
C GLY A 640 -15.35 -2.28 25.83
N VAL A 641 -14.33 -1.42 25.71
CA VAL A 641 -14.46 0.04 25.82
C VAL A 641 -14.52 0.65 24.42
N CYS A 642 -15.52 1.48 24.14
CA CYS A 642 -15.60 2.23 22.90
C CYS A 642 -14.83 3.56 23.06
N GLU A 643 -13.75 3.73 22.31
CA GLU A 643 -13.01 5.00 22.19
C GLU A 643 -13.51 5.77 20.96
N PHE A 644 -13.74 7.07 21.07
CA PHE A 644 -14.13 7.90 19.93
C PHE A 644 -12.97 8.82 19.53
N ARG A 645 -12.04 8.31 18.71
CA ARG A 645 -10.81 9.03 18.36
C ARG A 645 -11.04 10.12 17.32
N CYS A 646 -11.14 11.35 17.82
CA CYS A 646 -11.27 12.58 17.04
C CYS A 646 -10.17 12.81 15.99
N SER A 647 -8.99 12.19 16.16
CA SER A 647 -7.87 12.26 15.20
C SER A 647 -8.19 11.66 13.84
N ASP A 648 -9.19 10.77 13.79
CA ASP A 648 -9.43 9.90 12.65
C ASP A 648 -10.42 10.52 11.64
N TYR A 649 -11.00 11.67 12.01
CA TYR A 649 -11.88 12.49 11.19
C TYR A 649 -11.12 13.69 10.62
N ALA A 650 -11.00 13.76 9.30
CA ALA A 650 -10.33 14.87 8.62
C ALA A 650 -11.05 16.21 8.90
N GLY A 651 -10.35 17.16 9.54
CA GLY A 651 -10.84 18.53 9.80
C GLY A 651 -11.19 18.85 11.25
N TYR A 652 -11.05 17.91 12.19
CA TYR A 652 -11.38 18.12 13.61
C TYR A 652 -10.14 18.56 14.40
N THR A 653 -10.30 19.53 15.32
CA THR A 653 -9.25 20.00 16.23
C THR A 653 -9.71 19.91 17.69
N CYS A 654 -8.80 19.49 18.57
CA CYS A 654 -9.06 19.41 20.00
C CYS A 654 -8.92 20.80 20.64
N GLN A 655 -10.03 21.33 21.11
CA GLN A 655 -10.13 22.67 21.71
C GLN A 655 -10.54 22.56 23.19
N ASN A 656 -10.39 23.64 23.95
CA ASN A 656 -10.88 23.68 25.32
C ASN A 656 -12.41 23.80 25.32
N SER A 657 -13.10 23.17 26.28
CA SER A 657 -14.56 23.29 26.45
C SER A 657 -15.04 24.73 26.38
N SER A 658 -14.32 25.65 27.05
CA SER A 658 -14.63 27.08 27.10
C SER A 658 -14.68 27.79 25.74
N THR A 659 -13.90 27.36 24.74
CA THR A 659 -13.93 27.95 23.39
C THR A 659 -15.11 27.47 22.56
N LEU A 660 -15.59 26.24 22.80
CA LEU A 660 -16.72 25.63 22.10
C LEU A 660 -18.08 26.12 22.62
N LEU A 661 -18.17 26.48 23.91
CA LEU A 661 -19.38 26.99 24.58
C LEU A 661 -20.00 28.26 23.98
N SER A 662 -19.24 28.99 23.17
CA SER A 662 -19.70 30.18 22.45
C SER A 662 -20.49 29.87 21.16
N SER A 663 -20.28 28.68 20.61
CA SER A 663 -20.64 28.33 19.23
C SER A 663 -21.64 27.16 19.14
N LEU A 664 -21.94 26.52 20.27
CA LEU A 664 -22.91 25.42 20.41
C LEU A 664 -24.07 25.84 21.32
N SER A 665 -25.28 25.35 21.02
CA SER A 665 -26.56 25.74 21.64
C SER A 665 -27.26 24.59 22.35
N VAL A 666 -27.08 23.35 21.89
CA VAL A 666 -27.65 22.11 22.44
C VAL A 666 -26.60 21.39 23.28
N CYS A 667 -25.36 21.37 22.81
CA CYS A 667 -24.25 20.71 23.50
C CYS A 667 -23.65 21.57 24.63
N LYS A 668 -24.07 22.84 24.73
CA LYS A 668 -23.65 23.82 25.73
C LYS A 668 -23.85 23.30 27.17
N ASP A 669 -25.07 22.87 27.51
CA ASP A 669 -25.44 22.32 28.82
C ASP A 669 -24.65 21.06 29.25
N VAL A 670 -24.01 20.40 28.27
CA VAL A 670 -23.16 19.22 28.49
C VAL A 670 -21.71 19.65 28.71
N LEU A 671 -21.21 20.57 27.88
CA LEU A 671 -19.86 21.16 27.97
C LEU A 671 -19.67 22.02 29.23
N GLU A 672 -20.69 22.76 29.68
CA GLU A 672 -20.62 23.57 30.92
C GLU A 672 -20.40 22.74 32.19
N ARG A 673 -20.59 21.41 32.13
CA ARG A 673 -20.37 20.49 33.25
C ARG A 673 -18.98 19.87 33.26
N GLU A 674 -18.23 19.96 32.16
CA GLU A 674 -16.83 19.51 32.05
C GLU A 674 -15.90 20.72 31.76
N LEU A 675 -15.93 21.73 32.65
CA LEU A 675 -15.14 22.99 32.59
C LEU A 675 -13.60 22.82 32.48
N SER A 676 -13.09 21.59 32.49
CA SER A 676 -11.67 21.25 32.42
C SER A 676 -11.46 20.03 31.52
N GLY A 677 -11.86 20.15 30.25
CA GLY A 677 -11.61 19.14 29.23
C GLY A 677 -11.03 19.72 27.93
N GLN A 678 -10.40 18.84 27.15
CA GLN A 678 -10.21 19.06 25.72
C GLN A 678 -11.24 18.21 24.97
N HIS A 679 -11.95 18.84 24.05
CA HIS A 679 -13.00 18.22 23.26
C HIS A 679 -12.78 18.62 21.81
N CYS A 680 -12.95 17.68 20.89
CA CYS A 680 -12.49 17.87 19.53
C CYS A 680 -13.66 17.97 18.56
N ALA A 681 -13.65 19.05 17.79
CA ALA A 681 -14.73 19.46 16.91
C ALA A 681 -14.13 20.19 15.70
N PRO A 682 -14.90 20.48 14.64
CA PRO A 682 -14.40 21.27 13.50
C PRO A 682 -13.75 22.59 13.94
N SER A 683 -12.65 23.00 13.30
CA SER A 683 -11.94 24.22 13.68
C SER A 683 -12.70 25.52 13.38
N GLU A 684 -13.68 25.49 12.48
CA GLU A 684 -14.53 26.63 12.13
C GLU A 684 -15.87 26.60 12.87
N ALA A 685 -16.22 27.70 13.54
CA ALA A 685 -17.49 27.84 14.28
C ALA A 685 -18.75 27.66 13.41
N SER A 686 -18.66 28.00 12.13
CA SER A 686 -19.68 27.76 11.09
C SER A 686 -19.95 26.26 10.89
N ILE A 687 -18.90 25.46 10.74
CA ILE A 687 -19.00 24.00 10.59
C ILE A 687 -19.45 23.38 11.91
N LEU A 688 -19.04 23.95 13.06
CA LEU A 688 -19.52 23.58 14.40
C LEU A 688 -21.04 23.69 14.52
N GLN A 689 -21.61 24.81 14.06
CA GLN A 689 -23.06 25.06 14.06
C GLN A 689 -23.80 24.15 13.08
N GLN A 690 -23.25 23.93 11.89
CA GLN A 690 -23.81 22.97 10.92
C GLN A 690 -23.76 21.53 11.44
N LEU A 691 -22.71 21.14 12.18
CA LEU A 691 -22.64 19.85 12.87
C LEU A 691 -23.75 19.74 13.94
N GLU A 692 -24.03 20.81 14.67
CA GLU A 692 -25.10 20.81 15.66
C GLU A 692 -26.50 20.74 15.01
N GLU A 693 -26.75 21.50 13.94
CA GLU A 693 -28.04 21.55 13.24
C GLU A 693 -28.33 20.29 12.40
N VAL A 694 -27.34 19.78 11.67
CA VAL A 694 -27.51 18.68 10.69
C VAL A 694 -27.16 17.32 11.27
N VAL A 695 -26.36 17.25 12.34
CA VAL A 695 -25.86 16.00 12.92
C VAL A 695 -26.32 15.77 14.36
N VAL A 696 -26.11 16.73 15.28
CA VAL A 696 -26.51 16.55 16.68
C VAL A 696 -28.03 16.55 16.81
N MET A 697 -28.69 17.59 16.30
CA MET A 697 -30.13 17.76 16.46
C MET A 697 -30.97 16.62 15.87
N PRO A 698 -30.70 16.08 14.66
CA PRO A 698 -31.43 14.92 14.15
C PRO A 698 -31.19 13.64 14.96
N ASN A 699 -29.99 13.44 15.51
CA ASN A 699 -29.71 12.27 16.35
C ASN A 699 -30.27 12.41 17.78
N TYR A 700 -30.24 13.61 18.37
CA TYR A 700 -31.00 13.94 19.58
C TYR A 700 -32.50 13.72 19.37
N HIS A 701 -33.06 14.11 18.21
CA HIS A 701 -34.47 13.83 17.88
C HIS A 701 -34.76 12.35 17.55
N ARG A 702 -33.77 11.54 17.15
CA ARG A 702 -33.91 10.07 17.05
C ARG A 702 -33.93 9.42 18.44
N LEU A 703 -33.00 9.82 19.31
CA LEU A 703 -32.89 9.33 20.70
C LEU A 703 -34.04 9.83 21.59
N PHE A 704 -34.58 11.02 21.30
CA PHE A 704 -35.62 11.69 22.08
C PHE A 704 -36.72 12.32 21.17
N PRO A 705 -37.61 11.51 20.58
CA PRO A 705 -38.54 11.96 19.54
C PRO A 705 -39.53 13.06 19.96
N SER A 706 -39.54 14.13 19.16
CA SER A 706 -40.49 15.25 19.24
C SER A 706 -41.90 14.80 18.87
N GLY A 707 -42.75 14.56 19.89
CA GLY A 707 -44.14 14.15 19.70
C GLY A 707 -44.83 13.78 21.01
N ALA A 708 -45.98 13.09 20.93
CA ALA A 708 -46.85 12.79 22.07
C ALA A 708 -46.18 12.02 23.23
N ARG A 709 -45.07 11.29 23.00
CA ARG A 709 -44.26 10.67 24.07
C ARG A 709 -43.68 11.69 25.06
N LYS A 710 -43.44 12.94 24.62
CA LYS A 710 -42.93 14.03 25.49
C LYS A 710 -43.93 14.45 26.57
N LEU A 711 -45.24 14.27 26.33
CA LEU A 711 -46.28 14.51 27.33
C LEU A 711 -46.30 13.42 28.41
N PHE A 712 -46.17 12.14 28.03
CA PHE A 712 -46.12 11.02 28.99
C PHE A 712 -44.85 11.07 29.86
N ASN A 713 -43.68 11.34 29.27
CA ASN A 713 -42.42 11.32 30.01
C ASN A 713 -42.28 12.47 31.03
N ASN A 714 -42.94 13.61 30.82
CA ASN A 714 -42.88 14.74 31.74
C ASN A 714 -43.57 14.50 33.10
N VAL A 715 -44.36 13.43 33.25
CA VAL A 715 -44.98 13.04 34.52
C VAL A 715 -44.02 12.17 35.38
N PHE A 716 -43.05 11.51 34.77
CA PHE A 716 -42.16 10.54 35.43
C PHE A 716 -40.67 10.73 35.03
N GLY A 717 -39.99 11.69 35.66
CA GLY A 717 -38.52 11.68 35.80
C GLY A 717 -37.69 11.95 34.54
N SER A 718 -38.20 12.71 33.56
CA SER A 718 -37.57 12.85 32.22
C SER A 718 -36.15 13.45 32.17
N SER A 719 -35.68 14.18 33.20
CA SER A 719 -34.41 14.94 33.14
C SER A 719 -33.16 14.07 32.96
N TYR A 720 -33.15 12.83 33.48
CA TYR A 720 -32.03 11.91 33.28
C TYR A 720 -31.96 11.42 31.83
N CYS A 721 -33.10 11.10 31.22
CA CYS A 721 -33.17 10.63 29.83
C CYS A 721 -32.86 11.74 28.83
N ASP A 722 -33.32 12.98 29.08
CA ASP A 722 -32.95 14.17 28.31
C ASP A 722 -31.43 14.42 28.37
N ALA A 723 -30.85 14.42 29.58
CA ALA A 723 -29.41 14.60 29.76
C ALA A 723 -28.57 13.46 29.14
N ALA A 724 -29.05 12.21 29.19
CA ALA A 724 -28.40 11.06 28.57
C ALA A 724 -28.48 11.12 27.03
N ALA A 725 -29.65 11.45 26.47
CA ALA A 725 -29.82 11.60 25.02
C ALA A 725 -28.99 12.78 24.47
N LYS A 726 -28.92 13.91 25.19
CA LYS A 726 -28.02 15.03 24.84
C LYS A 726 -26.55 14.62 24.91
N ARG A 727 -26.12 13.92 25.96
CA ARG A 727 -24.74 13.38 26.07
C ARG A 727 -24.39 12.47 24.90
N LEU A 728 -25.25 11.52 24.55
CA LEU A 728 -25.06 10.61 23.41
C LEU A 728 -25.08 11.32 22.05
N ALA A 729 -25.93 12.33 21.86
CA ALA A 729 -26.03 13.06 20.60
C ALA A 729 -24.88 14.05 20.37
N CYS A 730 -24.29 14.60 21.44
CA CYS A 730 -23.31 15.69 21.38
C CYS A 730 -21.84 15.26 21.46
N TRP A 731 -21.51 14.01 21.80
CA TRP A 731 -20.14 13.67 22.24
C TRP A 731 -19.51 12.43 21.62
N VAL A 732 -18.37 12.72 21.00
CA VAL A 732 -17.18 11.88 20.81
C VAL A 732 -16.22 12.27 21.96
N LYS A 733 -15.61 11.29 22.65
CA LYS A 733 -14.74 11.51 23.83
C LYS A 733 -13.43 10.72 23.74
#